data_AF-A0A2V8TBJ3-F1
#
_entry.id   AF-A0A2V8TBJ3-F1
#
_cell.length_a   1.000
_cell.length_b   1.000
_cell.length_c   1.000
_cell.angle_alpha   90.00
_cell.angle_beta   90.00
_cell.angle_gamma   90.00
#
_symmetry.space_group_name_H-M   'P 1'
#
loop_
_entity.id
_entity.type
_entity.pdbx_description
1 polymer ?
#
loop_
_entity_poly.entity_id
_entity_poly.type
_entity_poly.pdbx_seq_one_letter_code
_entity_poly.pdbx_strand_id
1 'polypeptide(L)'
;MKHSNDLFLAAPKVISEIESHNDKHSAELIKRALKLTSSFAFRSGGTAAEFFSELPAVITGAEQTSVDRLFDITESYLDRSGGVALQYFKAASRVLTIAGKDSFERWTALAKRVALQGNAASYHFMKQSPHIVAELAARVGPQRRTQVISAVLEIVEEIAERSTIAAVECFKASPLALGAASLGQFRDWARRGIEKLSDNTRRVQAYYSLESKASQEALFKIQGGLTLDSVAHTLRLYVEGLTGRSLHIASLASIPDEVKIGDGNTIYLPSVVAEFENEKENFRLFKVLAAHAAGQIEFQTYSQDAPEIVAAIAEVRAAFRHRFEADDIGSKGNRDYGVESVNFLKVLGEFPNTDLALRLFTTIENGRIDFLLRQVYRGIRRDLDFVRGRLIERRPDIENIPHELLPFELLFQLAICGGPTTEARRCYPTVVRELEQILFNYILREDATVADSLIATRHVYEFFVEQPSRADAQSEETNESGEGGDTADGSASLTEPDSQQNSQRPRIEVRDDPFSMWNTGQQQEINPDQDIFNRLHGPETPEQDLDKGDRAFYYDEWDRELGDYRTRWCRVIERSGARGSRGFVELVRGRYAGVISSIRYQFQLMRPENLRRIRGEIDGEDYDLQAVIDYALDKRSTGL
;
A
#
# COMPACT_ATOMS: atom_id res chain seq x y z
N MET A 1 46.88 -7.75 8.43
CA MET A 1 47.15 -6.38 8.92
C MET A 1 45.86 -5.58 9.04
N LYS A 2 45.20 -5.17 7.93
CA LYS A 2 43.97 -4.34 7.98
C LYS A 2 42.85 -4.92 8.86
N HIS A 3 42.36 -6.12 8.55
CA HIS A 3 41.25 -6.72 9.29
C HIS A 3 41.54 -7.06 10.76
N SER A 4 42.81 -7.37 11.07
CA SER A 4 43.24 -7.56 12.47
C SER A 4 43.16 -6.25 13.25
N ASN A 5 43.55 -5.14 12.62
CA ASN A 5 43.45 -3.81 13.21
C ASN A 5 41.98 -3.40 13.44
N ASP A 6 41.10 -3.64 12.46
CA ASP A 6 39.67 -3.36 12.57
C ASP A 6 39.05 -4.10 13.77
N LEU A 7 39.42 -5.36 13.98
CA LEU A 7 38.96 -6.17 15.10
C LEU A 7 39.47 -5.66 16.47
N PHE A 8 40.76 -5.31 16.57
CA PHE A 8 41.31 -4.74 17.82
C PHE A 8 40.70 -3.38 18.17
N LEU A 9 40.36 -2.56 17.16
CA LEU A 9 39.68 -1.28 17.38
C LEU A 9 38.23 -1.45 17.84
N ALA A 10 37.52 -2.47 17.35
CA ALA A 10 36.13 -2.75 17.74
C ALA A 10 36.01 -3.45 19.10
N ALA A 11 37.03 -4.22 19.52
CA ALA A 11 37.03 -5.04 20.74
C ALA A 11 36.55 -4.33 22.03
N PRO A 12 37.05 -3.15 22.41
CA PRO A 12 36.64 -2.51 23.66
C PRO A 12 35.15 -2.16 23.69
N LYS A 13 34.62 -1.65 22.57
CA LYS A 13 33.21 -1.28 22.45
C LYS A 13 32.30 -2.51 22.49
N VAL A 14 32.63 -3.54 21.72
CA VAL A 14 31.83 -4.78 21.68
C VAL A 14 31.80 -5.48 23.04
N ILE A 15 32.95 -5.60 23.72
CA ILE A 15 33.03 -6.27 25.02
C ILE A 15 32.24 -5.50 26.08
N SER A 16 32.40 -4.17 26.14
CA SER A 16 31.67 -3.35 27.12
C SER A 16 30.15 -3.39 26.93
N GLU A 17 29.66 -3.39 25.68
CA GLU A 17 28.22 -3.55 25.39
C GLU A 17 27.70 -4.92 25.86
N ILE A 18 28.48 -6.00 25.69
CA ILE A 18 28.11 -7.34 26.17
C ILE A 18 28.11 -7.43 27.70
N GLU A 19 29.11 -6.85 28.36
CA GLU A 19 29.20 -6.82 29.82
C GLU A 19 28.05 -6.04 30.46
N SER A 20 27.65 -4.92 29.84
CA SER A 20 26.56 -4.07 30.34
C SER A 20 25.19 -4.75 30.37
N HIS A 21 24.99 -5.81 29.59
CA HIS A 21 23.67 -6.40 29.36
C HIS A 21 23.41 -7.70 30.12
N ASN A 22 24.45 -8.43 30.56
CA ASN A 22 24.28 -9.80 31.07
C ASN A 22 25.24 -10.15 32.21
N ASP A 23 25.04 -9.52 33.37
CA ASP A 23 25.99 -9.51 34.50
C ASP A 23 26.36 -10.89 35.08
N LYS A 24 25.53 -11.93 34.87
CA LYS A 24 25.81 -13.30 35.38
C LYS A 24 26.40 -14.28 34.34
N HIS A 25 26.23 -14.03 33.04
CA HIS A 25 26.62 -14.95 31.96
C HIS A 25 27.51 -14.32 30.89
N SER A 26 27.86 -13.03 31.03
CA SER A 26 28.70 -12.26 30.10
C SER A 26 30.03 -12.94 29.80
N ALA A 27 30.73 -13.46 30.81
CA ALA A 27 32.04 -14.10 30.63
C ALA A 27 32.00 -15.34 29.71
N GLU A 28 30.99 -16.20 29.86
CA GLU A 28 30.86 -17.40 29.01
C GLU A 28 30.42 -17.02 27.59
N LEU A 29 29.51 -16.05 27.45
CA LEU A 29 29.09 -15.55 26.15
C LEU A 29 30.26 -14.90 25.39
N ILE A 30 31.07 -14.07 26.06
CA ILE A 30 32.28 -13.46 25.48
C ILE A 30 33.25 -14.54 25.01
N LYS A 31 33.50 -15.56 25.85
CA LYS A 31 34.39 -16.67 25.49
C LYS A 31 33.91 -17.42 24.26
N ARG A 32 32.60 -17.68 24.15
CA ARG A 32 31.99 -18.35 22.99
C ARG A 32 32.04 -17.47 21.74
N ALA A 33 31.76 -16.18 21.86
CA ALA A 33 31.88 -15.20 20.78
C ALA A 33 33.32 -15.10 20.25
N LEU A 34 34.32 -15.05 21.14
CA LEU A 34 35.74 -15.06 20.76
C LEU A 34 36.16 -16.36 20.07
N LYS A 35 35.70 -17.52 20.57
CA LYS A 35 35.95 -18.83 19.93
C LYS A 35 35.38 -18.88 18.51
N LEU A 36 34.15 -18.42 18.32
CA LEU A 36 33.52 -18.38 17.01
C LEU A 36 34.23 -17.38 16.08
N THR A 37 34.61 -16.21 16.59
CA THR A 37 35.41 -15.21 15.86
C THR A 37 36.76 -15.77 15.41
N SER A 38 37.44 -16.55 16.26
CA SER A 38 38.67 -17.25 15.90
C SER A 38 38.44 -18.27 14.78
N SER A 39 37.31 -18.97 14.80
CA SER A 39 36.92 -19.92 13.75
C SER A 39 36.65 -19.21 12.41
N PHE A 40 36.02 -18.03 12.42
CA PHE A 40 35.93 -17.16 11.24
C PHE A 40 37.31 -16.71 10.75
N ALA A 41 38.20 -16.30 11.66
CA ALA A 41 39.53 -15.79 11.32
C ALA A 41 40.41 -16.85 10.64
N PHE A 42 40.24 -18.12 10.98
CA PHE A 42 40.90 -19.24 10.31
C PHE A 42 40.50 -19.36 8.83
N ARG A 43 39.30 -18.91 8.46
CA ARG A 43 38.80 -18.91 7.08
C ARG A 43 39.11 -17.59 6.36
N SER A 44 38.73 -16.46 6.95
CA SER A 44 38.96 -15.12 6.42
C SER A 44 38.94 -14.07 7.54
N GLY A 45 40.03 -13.30 7.64
CA GLY A 45 40.13 -12.21 8.61
C GLY A 45 39.07 -11.12 8.41
N GLY A 46 38.63 -10.86 7.17
CA GLY A 46 37.58 -9.89 6.88
C GLY A 46 36.23 -10.30 7.46
N THR A 47 35.83 -11.56 7.28
CA THR A 47 34.57 -12.07 7.85
C THR A 47 34.60 -12.14 9.37
N ALA A 48 35.78 -12.33 9.97
CA ALA A 48 35.94 -12.34 11.42
C ALA A 48 35.75 -10.95 12.03
N ALA A 49 36.35 -9.92 11.43
CA ALA A 49 36.19 -8.53 11.86
C ALA A 49 34.72 -8.10 11.76
N GLU A 50 34.07 -8.42 10.64
CA GLU A 50 32.67 -8.06 10.40
C GLU A 50 31.70 -8.81 11.33
N PHE A 51 31.89 -10.12 11.54
CA PHE A 51 31.14 -10.90 12.54
C PHE A 51 31.22 -10.25 13.92
N PHE A 52 32.44 -9.93 14.35
CA PHE A 52 32.69 -9.40 15.68
C PHE A 52 32.04 -8.03 15.90
N SER A 53 32.02 -7.17 14.88
CA SER A 53 31.35 -5.86 14.95
C SER A 53 29.83 -5.93 15.05
N GLU A 54 29.20 -7.00 14.57
CA GLU A 54 27.74 -7.17 14.54
C GLU A 54 27.19 -7.78 15.84
N LEU A 55 28.04 -8.35 16.69
CA LEU A 55 27.65 -9.04 17.93
C LEU A 55 26.74 -8.22 18.87
N PRO A 56 27.03 -6.94 19.18
CA PRO A 56 26.27 -6.23 20.20
C PRO A 56 24.81 -5.97 19.85
N ALA A 57 24.52 -5.74 18.56
CA ALA A 57 23.15 -5.51 18.08
C ALA A 57 22.22 -6.71 18.33
N VAL A 58 22.79 -7.91 18.51
CA VAL A 58 22.06 -9.16 18.71
C VAL A 58 21.90 -9.49 20.19
N ILE A 59 22.98 -9.31 20.96
CA ILE A 59 23.06 -9.72 22.36
C ILE A 59 22.19 -8.83 23.25
N THR A 60 21.98 -7.57 22.85
CA THR A 60 21.20 -6.58 23.60
C THR A 60 19.68 -6.72 23.45
N GLY A 61 19.18 -7.65 22.62
CA GLY A 61 17.76 -7.76 22.31
C GLY A 61 17.17 -9.17 22.37
N ALA A 62 17.94 -10.19 22.76
CA ALA A 62 17.52 -11.59 22.65
C ALA A 62 17.83 -12.41 23.91
N GLU A 63 17.02 -13.46 24.16
CA GLU A 63 17.29 -14.43 25.22
C GLU A 63 18.60 -15.18 24.99
N GLN A 64 19.34 -15.43 26.07
CA GLN A 64 20.61 -16.17 26.06
C GLN A 64 20.53 -17.50 25.29
N THR A 65 19.44 -18.27 25.49
CA THR A 65 19.25 -19.57 24.82
C THR A 65 19.17 -19.44 23.29
N SER A 66 18.61 -18.33 22.79
CA SER A 66 18.49 -18.06 21.36
C SER A 66 19.82 -17.60 20.77
N VAL A 67 20.62 -16.83 21.54
CA VAL A 67 21.98 -16.42 21.15
C VAL A 67 22.92 -17.62 21.06
N ASP A 68 22.89 -18.52 22.05
CA ASP A 68 23.70 -19.74 22.04
C ASP A 68 23.35 -20.62 20.81
N ARG A 69 22.05 -20.74 20.52
CA ARG A 69 21.56 -21.48 19.37
C ARG A 69 22.01 -20.85 18.04
N LEU A 70 21.95 -19.53 17.95
CA LEU A 70 22.43 -18.77 16.80
C LEU A 70 23.93 -19.02 16.56
N PHE A 71 24.75 -19.02 17.61
CA PHE A 71 26.19 -19.30 17.49
C PHE A 71 26.46 -20.72 17.01
N ASP A 72 25.77 -21.73 17.56
CA ASP A 72 25.94 -23.14 17.15
C ASP A 72 25.63 -23.34 15.67
N ILE A 73 24.55 -22.74 15.19
CA ILE A 73 24.18 -22.89 13.79
C ILE A 73 25.15 -22.09 12.90
N THR A 74 25.57 -20.90 13.32
CA THR A 74 26.57 -20.11 12.60
C THR A 74 27.89 -20.88 12.45
N GLU A 75 28.35 -21.55 13.51
CA GLU A 75 29.52 -22.43 13.47
C GLU A 75 29.34 -23.54 12.45
N SER A 76 28.17 -24.18 12.38
CA SER A 76 27.89 -25.22 11.38
C SER A 76 27.94 -24.72 9.92
N TYR A 77 27.67 -23.43 9.67
CA TYR A 77 27.79 -22.85 8.33
C TYR A 77 29.25 -22.53 7.93
N LEU A 78 30.18 -22.47 8.88
CA LEU A 78 31.61 -22.22 8.60
C LEU A 78 32.26 -23.36 7.80
N ASP A 79 31.72 -24.57 7.91
CA ASP A 79 32.13 -25.72 7.09
C ASP A 79 31.81 -25.52 5.61
N ARG A 80 30.84 -24.66 5.30
CA ARG A 80 30.46 -24.33 3.93
C ARG A 80 31.29 -23.17 3.38
N SER A 81 31.26 -22.02 4.05
CA SER A 81 32.12 -20.87 3.78
C SER A 81 31.96 -19.80 4.85
N GLY A 82 33.01 -19.00 5.10
CA GLY A 82 32.95 -17.85 6.00
C GLY A 82 31.92 -16.81 5.57
N GLY A 83 31.76 -16.56 4.27
CA GLY A 83 30.78 -15.60 3.75
C GLY A 83 29.33 -16.03 3.97
N VAL A 84 28.99 -17.30 3.74
CA VAL A 84 27.64 -17.82 4.01
C VAL A 84 27.35 -17.86 5.51
N ALA A 85 28.33 -18.25 6.34
CA ALA A 85 28.17 -18.25 7.80
C ALA A 85 27.91 -16.83 8.35
N LEU A 86 28.66 -15.84 7.87
CA LEU A 86 28.44 -14.45 8.26
C LEU A 86 27.07 -13.96 7.80
N GLN A 87 26.67 -14.29 6.57
CA GLN A 87 25.37 -13.89 6.04
C GLN A 87 24.21 -14.54 6.81
N TYR A 88 24.35 -15.82 7.18
CA TYR A 88 23.42 -16.50 8.07
C TYR A 88 23.32 -15.75 9.39
N PHE A 89 24.45 -15.46 10.05
CA PHE A 89 24.48 -14.75 11.33
C PHE A 89 23.73 -13.42 11.25
N LYS A 90 24.05 -12.55 10.27
CA LYS A 90 23.38 -11.25 10.09
C LYS A 90 21.86 -11.40 9.87
N ALA A 91 21.47 -12.32 9.00
CA ALA A 91 20.06 -12.52 8.66
C ALA A 91 19.26 -13.10 9.84
N ALA A 92 19.80 -14.15 10.46
CA ALA A 92 19.21 -14.85 11.59
C ALA A 92 19.00 -13.92 12.79
N SER A 93 20.00 -13.09 13.10
CA SER A 93 19.90 -12.08 14.15
C SER A 93 18.75 -11.11 13.91
N ARG A 94 18.62 -10.59 12.67
CA ARG A 94 17.54 -9.67 12.33
C ARG A 94 16.16 -10.33 12.40
N VAL A 95 16.04 -11.59 11.95
CA VAL A 95 14.79 -12.35 12.07
C VAL A 95 14.42 -12.58 13.54
N LEU A 96 15.39 -12.94 14.38
CA LEU A 96 15.18 -13.13 15.82
C LEU A 96 14.71 -11.85 16.50
N THR A 97 15.33 -10.70 16.20
CA THR A 97 14.93 -9.41 16.76
C THR A 97 13.52 -8.97 16.32
N ILE A 98 13.14 -9.21 15.06
CA ILE A 98 11.85 -8.75 14.53
C ILE A 98 10.70 -9.68 14.90
N ALA A 99 10.92 -10.99 14.82
CA ALA A 99 9.86 -12.00 14.81
C ALA A 99 9.94 -13.01 15.97
N GLY A 100 10.92 -12.87 16.87
CA GLY A 100 11.08 -13.70 18.05
C GLY A 100 11.60 -15.12 17.79
N LYS A 101 11.71 -15.89 18.88
CA LYS A 101 12.34 -17.22 18.93
C LYS A 101 11.67 -18.27 18.04
N ASP A 102 10.34 -18.35 18.08
CA ASP A 102 9.58 -19.36 17.33
C ASP A 102 9.71 -19.21 15.81
N SER A 103 9.74 -17.96 15.35
CA SER A 103 9.97 -17.63 13.94
C SER A 103 11.42 -17.89 13.55
N PHE A 104 12.37 -17.57 14.43
CA PHE A 104 13.80 -17.84 14.23
C PHE A 104 14.09 -19.34 14.02
N GLU A 105 13.50 -20.23 14.83
CA GLU A 105 13.71 -21.69 14.66
C GLU A 105 13.15 -22.21 13.32
N ARG A 106 11.93 -21.78 12.95
CA ARG A 106 11.31 -22.19 11.67
C ARG A 106 12.07 -21.65 10.46
N TRP A 107 12.44 -20.36 10.49
CA TRP A 107 13.26 -19.76 9.45
C TRP A 107 14.62 -20.44 9.31
N THR A 108 15.24 -20.81 10.44
CA THR A 108 16.49 -21.56 10.47
C THR A 108 16.35 -22.94 9.82
N ALA A 109 15.27 -23.66 10.10
CA ALA A 109 14.99 -24.97 9.50
C ALA A 109 14.88 -24.85 7.97
N LEU A 110 14.18 -23.82 7.48
CA LEU A 110 14.10 -23.51 6.06
C LEU A 110 15.49 -23.16 5.48
N ALA A 111 16.26 -22.29 6.13
CA ALA A 111 17.60 -21.90 5.70
C ALA A 111 18.52 -23.13 5.52
N LYS A 112 18.47 -24.09 6.45
CA LYS A 112 19.21 -25.35 6.37
C LYS A 112 18.79 -26.20 5.17
N ARG A 113 17.49 -26.27 4.87
CA ARG A 113 16.99 -26.99 3.67
C ARG A 113 17.43 -26.30 2.38
N VAL A 114 17.38 -24.96 2.31
CA VAL A 114 17.89 -24.20 1.16
C VAL A 114 19.39 -24.37 0.99
N ALA A 115 20.15 -24.46 2.08
CA ALA A 115 21.59 -24.71 2.02
C ALA A 115 21.93 -26.03 1.33
N LEU A 116 21.07 -27.05 1.37
CA LEU A 116 21.29 -28.30 0.62
C LEU A 116 21.30 -28.10 -0.91
N GLN A 117 20.67 -27.04 -1.42
CA GLN A 117 20.62 -26.70 -2.85
C GLN A 117 21.90 -26.01 -3.35
N GLY A 118 22.73 -25.49 -2.44
CA GLY A 118 24.01 -24.86 -2.77
C GLY A 118 24.26 -23.52 -2.05
N ASN A 119 25.51 -23.08 -2.05
CA ASN A 119 25.92 -21.88 -1.31
C ASN A 119 25.35 -20.58 -1.89
N ALA A 120 25.18 -20.49 -3.22
CA ALA A 120 24.59 -19.30 -3.86
C ALA A 120 23.12 -19.12 -3.45
N ALA A 121 22.31 -20.17 -3.59
CA ALA A 121 20.89 -20.16 -3.18
C ALA A 121 20.73 -19.82 -1.69
N SER A 122 21.56 -20.44 -0.85
CA SER A 122 21.64 -20.16 0.59
C SER A 122 21.92 -18.68 0.88
N TYR A 123 22.94 -18.12 0.23
CA TYR A 123 23.33 -16.73 0.42
C TYR A 123 22.24 -15.76 -0.03
N HIS A 124 21.66 -15.98 -1.21
CA HIS A 124 20.57 -15.13 -1.74
C HIS A 124 19.34 -15.16 -0.83
N PHE A 125 18.89 -16.34 -0.41
CA PHE A 125 17.76 -16.49 0.51
C PHE A 125 18.01 -15.75 1.83
N MET A 126 19.17 -15.94 2.46
CA MET A 126 19.52 -15.27 3.71
C MET A 126 19.62 -13.76 3.54
N LYS A 127 20.12 -13.28 2.39
CA LYS A 127 20.22 -11.85 2.10
C LYS A 127 18.84 -11.18 1.98
N GLN A 128 17.86 -11.85 1.37
CA GLN A 128 16.53 -11.30 1.15
C GLN A 128 15.59 -11.46 2.35
N SER A 129 15.75 -12.52 3.14
CA SER A 129 14.81 -12.89 4.21
C SER A 129 14.52 -11.78 5.24
N PRO A 130 15.51 -11.02 5.74
CA PRO A 130 15.24 -9.99 6.75
C PRO A 130 14.34 -8.87 6.24
N HIS A 131 14.40 -8.53 4.95
CA HIS A 131 13.50 -7.53 4.35
C HIS A 131 12.06 -8.05 4.31
N ILE A 132 11.85 -9.29 3.87
CA ILE A 132 10.53 -9.93 3.83
C ILE A 132 9.90 -9.96 5.24
N VAL A 133 10.69 -10.35 6.24
CA VAL A 133 10.23 -10.39 7.65
C VAL A 133 9.91 -8.99 8.19
N ALA A 134 10.74 -7.99 7.86
CA ALA A 134 10.48 -6.60 8.24
C ALA A 134 9.19 -6.06 7.59
N GLU A 135 8.93 -6.40 6.34
CA GLU A 135 7.72 -5.97 5.63
C GLU A 135 6.45 -6.60 6.22
N LEU A 136 6.48 -7.92 6.48
CA LEU A 136 5.40 -8.60 7.21
C LEU A 136 5.17 -7.98 8.59
N ALA A 137 6.25 -7.59 9.27
CA ALA A 137 6.22 -6.95 10.58
C ALA A 137 5.68 -5.51 10.56
N ALA A 138 5.82 -4.80 9.45
CA ALA A 138 5.29 -3.45 9.26
C ALA A 138 3.79 -3.48 8.92
N ARG A 139 3.36 -4.48 8.12
CA ARG A 139 1.94 -4.66 7.74
C ARG A 139 1.06 -5.11 8.92
N VAL A 140 1.65 -5.76 9.91
CA VAL A 140 0.94 -6.33 11.04
C VAL A 140 1.34 -5.61 12.32
N GLY A 141 0.38 -4.98 12.99
CA GLY A 141 0.63 -4.23 14.23
C GLY A 141 1.38 -5.04 15.31
N PRO A 142 2.02 -4.37 16.29
CA PRO A 142 2.99 -4.97 17.21
C PRO A 142 2.48 -6.23 17.94
N GLN A 143 1.19 -6.27 18.26
CA GLN A 143 0.54 -7.35 19.00
C GLN A 143 0.43 -8.66 18.21
N ARG A 144 0.32 -8.59 16.87
CA ARG A 144 0.07 -9.76 15.99
C ARG A 144 1.27 -10.16 15.14
N ARG A 145 2.31 -9.33 15.08
CA ARG A 145 3.54 -9.53 14.29
C ARG A 145 4.12 -10.94 14.43
N THR A 146 4.45 -11.34 15.65
CA THR A 146 5.06 -12.65 15.95
C THR A 146 4.18 -13.81 15.51
N GLN A 147 2.86 -13.69 15.72
CA GLN A 147 1.89 -14.73 15.38
C GLN A 147 1.77 -14.91 13.86
N VAL A 148 1.65 -13.81 13.10
CA VAL A 148 1.49 -13.88 11.64
C VAL A 148 2.76 -14.38 10.98
N ILE A 149 3.93 -13.86 11.37
CA ILE A 149 5.21 -14.29 10.79
C ILE A 149 5.47 -15.77 11.09
N SER A 150 5.21 -16.23 12.31
CA SER A 150 5.32 -17.64 12.68
C SER A 150 4.37 -18.52 11.85
N ALA A 151 3.12 -18.08 11.64
CA ALA A 151 2.14 -18.78 10.82
C ALA A 151 2.50 -18.85 9.33
N VAL A 152 3.17 -17.81 8.80
CA VAL A 152 3.72 -17.81 7.43
C VAL A 152 4.88 -18.79 7.33
N LEU A 153 5.81 -18.78 8.29
CA LEU A 153 6.95 -19.70 8.28
C LEU A 153 6.52 -21.15 8.46
N GLU A 154 5.45 -21.40 9.23
CA GLU A 154 4.83 -22.73 9.39
C GLU A 154 4.37 -23.29 8.03
N ILE A 155 3.63 -22.51 7.23
CA ILE A 155 3.15 -22.99 5.93
C ILE A 155 4.29 -23.13 4.90
N VAL A 156 5.29 -22.24 4.97
CA VAL A 156 6.48 -22.33 4.12
C VAL A 156 7.30 -23.56 4.46
N GLU A 157 7.42 -23.91 5.74
CA GLU A 157 8.09 -25.13 6.20
C GLU A 157 7.37 -26.40 5.71
N GLU A 158 6.02 -26.42 5.77
CA GLU A 158 5.18 -27.48 5.20
C GLU A 158 5.46 -27.66 3.69
N ILE A 159 5.49 -26.56 2.92
CA ILE A 159 5.78 -26.60 1.48
C ILE A 159 7.22 -27.07 1.21
N ALA A 160 8.17 -26.67 2.05
CA ALA A 160 9.58 -27.03 1.90
C ALA A 160 9.85 -28.52 2.03
N GLU A 161 8.92 -29.31 2.59
CA GLU A 161 9.04 -30.78 2.63
C GLU A 161 8.89 -31.41 1.25
N ARG A 162 8.14 -30.76 0.37
CA ARG A 162 7.88 -31.23 -1.01
C ARG A 162 8.77 -30.52 -2.02
N SER A 163 8.92 -29.20 -1.89
CA SER A 163 9.76 -28.40 -2.79
C SER A 163 10.36 -27.20 -2.07
N THR A 164 11.68 -27.20 -1.94
CA THR A 164 12.45 -26.07 -1.37
C THR A 164 12.33 -24.82 -2.23
N ILE A 165 12.25 -24.97 -3.56
CA ILE A 165 12.08 -23.86 -4.49
C ILE A 165 10.71 -23.21 -4.29
N ALA A 166 9.64 -24.00 -4.23
CA ALA A 166 8.28 -23.49 -3.98
C ALA A 166 8.17 -22.77 -2.64
N ALA A 167 8.82 -23.29 -1.59
CA ALA A 167 8.84 -22.66 -0.28
C ALA A 167 9.51 -21.28 -0.33
N VAL A 168 10.67 -21.16 -0.99
CA VAL A 168 11.37 -19.88 -1.12
C VAL A 168 10.53 -18.87 -1.91
N GLU A 169 9.91 -19.28 -3.03
CA GLU A 169 9.05 -18.38 -3.81
C GLU A 169 7.77 -17.98 -3.05
N CYS A 170 7.14 -18.92 -2.33
CA CYS A 170 5.99 -18.62 -1.46
C CYS A 170 6.36 -17.63 -0.34
N PHE A 171 7.55 -17.79 0.27
CA PHE A 171 8.01 -16.89 1.32
C PHE A 171 8.24 -15.47 0.78
N LYS A 172 8.87 -15.34 -0.39
CA LYS A 172 9.06 -14.04 -1.07
C LYS A 172 7.74 -13.34 -1.36
N ALA A 173 6.73 -14.10 -1.79
CA ALA A 173 5.42 -13.56 -2.14
C ALA A 173 4.52 -13.25 -0.93
N SER A 174 4.88 -13.73 0.26
CA SER A 174 4.02 -13.63 1.45
C SER A 174 3.62 -12.19 1.85
N PRO A 175 4.48 -11.15 1.75
CA PRO A 175 4.07 -9.80 2.10
C PRO A 175 2.97 -9.25 1.17
N LEU A 176 3.15 -9.44 -0.14
CA LEU A 176 2.20 -8.99 -1.15
C LEU A 176 0.89 -9.79 -1.07
N ALA A 177 0.98 -11.12 -0.92
CA ALA A 177 -0.19 -11.98 -0.81
C ALA A 177 -1.02 -11.65 0.44
N LEU A 178 -0.39 -11.37 1.58
CA LEU A 178 -1.07 -10.96 2.82
C LEU A 178 -1.53 -9.50 2.81
N GLY A 179 -0.98 -8.67 1.92
CA GLY A 179 -1.52 -7.33 1.65
C GLY A 179 -2.86 -7.38 0.91
N ALA A 180 -3.13 -8.46 0.16
CA ALA A 180 -4.32 -8.59 -0.66
C ALA A 180 -5.30 -9.69 -0.18
N ALA A 181 -4.91 -10.51 0.80
CA ALA A 181 -5.71 -11.62 1.32
C ALA A 181 -5.46 -11.88 2.81
N SER A 182 -6.42 -12.52 3.48
CA SER A 182 -6.28 -12.94 4.88
C SER A 182 -5.25 -14.06 5.06
N LEU A 183 -4.77 -14.26 6.30
CA LEU A 183 -3.85 -15.34 6.64
C LEU A 183 -4.41 -16.75 6.32
N GLY A 184 -5.72 -16.96 6.47
CA GLY A 184 -6.38 -18.21 6.08
C GLY A 184 -6.32 -18.44 4.57
N GLN A 185 -6.68 -17.41 3.79
CA GLN A 185 -6.63 -17.45 2.32
C GLN A 185 -5.21 -17.67 1.81
N PHE A 186 -4.22 -17.00 2.41
CA PHE A 186 -2.80 -17.24 2.11
C PHE A 186 -2.41 -18.70 2.32
N ARG A 187 -2.80 -19.32 3.45
CA ARG A 187 -2.50 -20.74 3.72
C ARG A 187 -3.10 -21.65 2.64
N ASP A 188 -4.35 -21.43 2.28
CA ASP A 188 -5.03 -22.27 1.28
C ASP A 188 -4.48 -22.05 -0.13
N TRP A 189 -4.13 -20.82 -0.48
CA TRP A 189 -3.43 -20.48 -1.72
C TRP A 189 -2.06 -21.14 -1.80
N ALA A 190 -1.30 -21.09 -0.70
CA ALA A 190 0.04 -21.63 -0.63
C ALA A 190 0.06 -23.16 -0.80
N ARG A 191 -0.90 -23.87 -0.19
CA ARG A 191 -1.09 -25.33 -0.37
C ARG A 191 -1.49 -25.71 -1.79
N ARG A 192 -2.42 -24.97 -2.40
CA ARG A 192 -2.86 -25.21 -3.78
C ARG A 192 -1.72 -25.04 -4.78
N GLY A 193 -0.77 -24.15 -4.50
CA GLY A 193 0.44 -23.96 -5.30
C GLY A 193 1.30 -25.23 -5.37
N ILE A 194 1.58 -25.86 -4.23
CA ILE A 194 2.45 -27.04 -4.18
C ILE A 194 1.77 -28.32 -4.70
N GLU A 195 0.44 -28.43 -4.62
CA GLU A 195 -0.32 -29.58 -5.13
C GLU A 195 -0.34 -29.68 -6.66
N LYS A 196 -0.38 -28.54 -7.35
CA LYS A 196 -0.58 -28.50 -8.81
C LYS A 196 0.71 -28.38 -9.62
N LEU A 197 1.81 -27.92 -9.01
CA LEU A 197 2.94 -27.33 -9.75
C LEU A 197 4.31 -27.94 -9.40
N SER A 198 4.37 -29.02 -8.61
CA SER A 198 5.60 -29.52 -7.95
C SER A 198 6.81 -29.73 -8.87
N ASP A 199 6.61 -30.00 -10.16
CA ASP A 199 7.67 -30.49 -11.04
C ASP A 199 8.23 -29.43 -12.00
N ASN A 200 7.65 -28.22 -12.06
CA ASN A 200 8.08 -27.18 -12.99
C ASN A 200 8.39 -25.86 -12.29
N THR A 201 9.69 -25.56 -12.13
CA THR A 201 10.21 -24.35 -11.47
C THR A 201 9.60 -23.06 -12.01
N ARG A 202 9.42 -22.93 -13.33
CA ARG A 202 8.88 -21.70 -13.94
C ARG A 202 7.41 -21.50 -13.58
N ARG A 203 6.64 -22.60 -13.50
CA ARG A 203 5.23 -22.54 -13.10
C ARG A 203 5.06 -22.27 -11.61
N VAL A 204 5.91 -22.86 -10.78
CA VAL A 204 5.99 -22.55 -9.34
C VAL A 204 6.27 -21.07 -9.14
N GLN A 205 7.28 -20.54 -9.82
CA GLN A 205 7.64 -19.13 -9.74
C GLN A 205 6.48 -18.23 -10.17
N ALA A 206 5.90 -18.45 -11.36
CA ALA A 206 4.77 -17.65 -11.86
C ALA A 206 3.48 -17.77 -11.02
N TYR A 207 3.31 -18.88 -10.31
CA TYR A 207 2.21 -19.02 -9.35
C TYR A 207 2.47 -18.17 -8.11
N TYR A 208 3.59 -18.40 -7.42
CA TYR A 208 3.86 -17.69 -6.18
C TYR A 208 4.13 -16.19 -6.40
N SER A 209 4.66 -15.76 -7.55
CA SER A 209 4.80 -14.34 -7.91
C SER A 209 3.48 -13.64 -8.27
N LEU A 210 2.34 -14.35 -8.22
CA LEU A 210 1.03 -13.86 -8.64
C LEU A 210 0.96 -13.39 -10.11
N GLU A 211 1.89 -13.82 -10.97
CA GLU A 211 1.83 -13.55 -12.41
C GLU A 211 0.69 -14.34 -13.08
N SER A 212 0.42 -15.56 -12.62
CA SER A 212 -0.59 -16.42 -13.23
C SER A 212 -2.02 -16.08 -12.78
N LYS A 213 -2.95 -16.08 -13.73
CA LYS A 213 -4.37 -15.87 -13.48
C LYS A 213 -4.92 -16.90 -12.50
N ALA A 214 -4.56 -18.17 -12.65
CA ALA A 214 -4.98 -19.22 -11.73
C ALA A 214 -4.48 -19.01 -10.29
N SER A 215 -3.31 -18.37 -10.11
CA SER A 215 -2.80 -18.01 -8.79
C SER A 215 -3.57 -16.85 -8.17
N GLN A 216 -3.83 -15.80 -8.94
CA GLN A 216 -4.65 -14.67 -8.48
C GLN A 216 -6.08 -15.14 -8.15
N GLU A 217 -6.69 -15.96 -9.01
CA GLU A 217 -7.96 -16.60 -8.69
C GLU A 217 -7.83 -17.52 -7.46
N ALA A 218 -6.74 -18.26 -7.30
CA ALA A 218 -6.59 -19.11 -6.13
C ALA A 218 -6.51 -18.28 -4.83
N LEU A 219 -5.77 -17.17 -4.85
CA LEU A 219 -5.61 -16.28 -3.71
C LEU A 219 -6.90 -15.52 -3.39
N PHE A 220 -7.63 -15.08 -4.42
CA PHE A 220 -8.77 -14.18 -4.26
C PHE A 220 -10.16 -14.82 -4.36
N LYS A 221 -10.27 -16.05 -4.89
CA LYS A 221 -11.55 -16.66 -5.28
C LYS A 221 -12.00 -17.81 -4.38
N ILE A 222 -11.53 -17.94 -3.13
CA ILE A 222 -12.07 -18.92 -2.18
C ILE A 222 -12.48 -18.27 -0.84
N GLN A 223 -13.77 -18.51 -0.51
CA GLN A 223 -14.63 -18.07 0.59
C GLN A 223 -14.53 -16.60 1.04
N GLY A 224 -15.49 -15.81 0.56
CA GLY A 224 -15.82 -14.49 1.10
C GLY A 224 -15.12 -13.30 0.46
N GLY A 225 -14.14 -13.48 -0.43
CA GLY A 225 -13.56 -12.37 -1.20
C GLY A 225 -14.31 -12.11 -2.50
N LEU A 226 -14.57 -10.84 -2.82
CA LEU A 226 -15.09 -10.40 -4.12
C LEU A 226 -14.03 -9.57 -4.85
N THR A 227 -13.74 -9.91 -6.10
CA THR A 227 -12.72 -9.21 -6.91
C THR A 227 -13.33 -8.09 -7.72
N LEU A 228 -12.60 -6.98 -7.89
CA LEU A 228 -13.07 -5.85 -8.68
C LEU A 228 -13.37 -6.27 -10.12
N ASP A 229 -12.52 -7.07 -10.74
CA ASP A 229 -12.69 -7.51 -12.13
C ASP A 229 -14.02 -8.26 -12.34
N SER A 230 -14.47 -9.03 -11.34
CA SER A 230 -15.75 -9.73 -11.40
C SER A 230 -16.97 -8.82 -11.37
N VAL A 231 -16.84 -7.60 -10.80
CA VAL A 231 -17.96 -6.65 -10.64
C VAL A 231 -17.76 -5.32 -11.34
N ALA A 232 -16.62 -5.10 -11.99
CA ALA A 232 -16.23 -3.82 -12.59
C ALA A 232 -17.25 -3.34 -13.64
N HIS A 233 -17.78 -4.25 -14.45
CA HIS A 233 -18.81 -3.91 -15.43
C HIS A 233 -20.11 -3.44 -14.75
N THR A 234 -20.58 -4.18 -13.74
CA THR A 234 -21.77 -3.83 -12.97
C THR A 234 -21.61 -2.51 -12.23
N LEU A 235 -20.46 -2.29 -11.60
CA LEU A 235 -20.16 -1.04 -10.90
C LEU A 235 -20.07 0.14 -11.89
N ARG A 236 -19.61 -0.08 -13.12
CA ARG A 236 -19.56 0.98 -14.15
C ARG A 236 -20.95 1.45 -14.51
N LEU A 237 -21.85 0.53 -14.81
CA LEU A 237 -23.26 0.85 -15.08
C LEU A 237 -23.94 1.52 -13.88
N TYR A 238 -23.61 1.07 -12.66
CA TYR A 238 -24.12 1.65 -11.43
C TYR A 238 -23.67 3.10 -11.23
N VAL A 239 -22.38 3.38 -11.41
CA VAL A 239 -21.80 4.73 -11.30
C VAL A 239 -22.32 5.65 -12.41
N GLU A 240 -22.44 5.15 -13.64
CA GLU A 240 -23.02 5.89 -14.76
C GLU A 240 -24.49 6.24 -14.50
N GLY A 241 -25.25 5.32 -13.89
CA GLY A 241 -26.61 5.60 -13.43
C GLY A 241 -26.70 6.64 -12.31
N LEU A 242 -25.68 6.75 -11.45
CA LEU A 242 -25.62 7.78 -10.40
C LEU A 242 -25.22 9.15 -10.96
N THR A 243 -24.15 9.21 -11.75
CA THR A 243 -23.53 10.49 -12.17
C THR A 243 -24.04 11.00 -13.52
N GLY A 244 -24.73 10.16 -14.29
CA GLY A 244 -25.07 10.44 -15.69
C GLY A 244 -23.86 10.52 -16.63
N ARG A 245 -22.67 10.10 -16.17
CA ARG A 245 -21.40 10.17 -16.92
C ARG A 245 -20.78 8.79 -17.08
N SER A 246 -20.18 8.53 -18.24
CA SER A 246 -19.40 7.31 -18.48
C SER A 246 -18.04 7.43 -17.79
N LEU A 247 -17.89 6.83 -16.61
CA LEU A 247 -16.65 6.82 -15.84
C LEU A 247 -15.92 5.47 -15.97
N HIS A 248 -14.59 5.50 -15.98
CA HIS A 248 -13.77 4.29 -15.94
C HIS A 248 -13.62 3.79 -14.50
N ILE A 249 -13.58 2.47 -14.32
CA ILE A 249 -13.28 1.84 -13.03
C ILE A 249 -11.97 1.10 -13.17
N ALA A 250 -11.02 1.44 -12.30
CA ALA A 250 -9.70 0.84 -12.25
C ALA A 250 -9.35 0.42 -10.81
N SER A 251 -8.36 -0.45 -10.69
CA SER A 251 -7.85 -0.87 -9.40
C SER A 251 -6.90 0.18 -8.83
N LEU A 252 -6.88 0.36 -7.51
CA LEU A 252 -5.84 1.17 -6.84
C LEU A 252 -4.43 0.67 -7.20
N ALA A 253 -4.24 -0.66 -7.29
CA ALA A 253 -2.98 -1.26 -7.73
C ALA A 253 -2.56 -0.94 -9.20
N SER A 254 -3.39 -0.24 -9.98
CA SER A 254 -3.08 0.16 -11.37
C SER A 254 -2.84 1.65 -11.56
N ILE A 255 -2.72 2.43 -10.47
CA ILE A 255 -2.38 3.86 -10.56
C ILE A 255 -0.90 3.97 -10.92
N PRO A 256 -0.53 4.59 -12.06
CA PRO A 256 0.86 4.89 -12.36
C PRO A 256 1.38 6.00 -11.44
N ASP A 257 2.66 5.94 -11.05
CA ASP A 257 3.28 6.82 -10.04
C ASP A 257 3.18 8.33 -10.35
N GLU A 258 2.95 8.67 -11.62
CA GLU A 258 2.91 10.04 -12.12
C GLU A 258 1.49 10.62 -12.26
N VAL A 259 0.43 9.81 -12.05
CA VAL A 259 -0.95 10.27 -12.26
C VAL A 259 -1.51 10.83 -10.96
N LYS A 260 -1.84 12.13 -10.98
CA LYS A 260 -2.65 12.75 -9.94
C LYS A 260 -4.02 12.06 -9.91
N ILE A 261 -4.32 11.33 -8.83
CA ILE A 261 -5.68 10.81 -8.62
C ILE A 261 -6.63 12.01 -8.57
N GLY A 262 -7.67 12.00 -9.42
CA GLY A 262 -8.65 13.07 -9.48
C GLY A 262 -8.91 13.68 -10.86
N ASP A 263 -8.52 13.02 -11.96
CA ASP A 263 -8.85 13.45 -13.34
C ASP A 263 -10.35 13.60 -13.64
N GLY A 264 -11.23 13.22 -12.70
CA GLY A 264 -12.69 13.31 -12.82
C GLY A 264 -13.31 12.28 -13.77
N ASN A 265 -12.50 11.42 -14.39
CA ASN A 265 -12.93 10.44 -15.39
C ASN A 265 -12.72 8.97 -14.98
N THR A 266 -11.91 8.72 -13.94
CA THR A 266 -11.58 7.36 -13.46
C THR A 266 -11.81 7.25 -11.97
N ILE A 267 -12.58 6.24 -11.56
CA ILE A 267 -12.80 5.82 -10.18
C ILE A 267 -11.85 4.68 -9.86
N TYR A 268 -11.05 4.86 -8.81
CA TYR A 268 -10.16 3.84 -8.30
C TYR A 268 -10.76 3.13 -7.09
N LEU A 269 -10.77 1.79 -7.12
CA LEU A 269 -11.30 0.93 -6.06
C LEU A 269 -10.29 -0.16 -5.69
N PRO A 270 -10.39 -0.80 -4.53
CA PRO A 270 -9.62 -1.98 -4.19
C PRO A 270 -9.73 -3.05 -5.27
N SER A 271 -8.64 -3.75 -5.55
CA SER A 271 -8.68 -4.93 -6.42
C SER A 271 -9.55 -6.04 -5.83
N VAL A 272 -9.68 -6.11 -4.50
CA VAL A 272 -10.44 -7.12 -3.77
C VAL A 272 -11.07 -6.52 -2.53
N VAL A 273 -12.29 -6.95 -2.22
CA VAL A 273 -12.96 -6.69 -0.94
C VAL A 273 -13.33 -8.03 -0.32
N ALA A 274 -12.77 -8.32 0.85
CA ALA A 274 -12.99 -9.56 1.61
C ALA A 274 -13.35 -9.26 3.07
N GLU A 275 -14.08 -8.16 3.28
CA GLU A 275 -14.48 -7.71 4.61
C GLU A 275 -15.57 -8.60 5.24
N PHE A 276 -16.31 -9.32 4.43
CA PHE A 276 -17.46 -10.13 4.82
C PHE A 276 -17.33 -11.58 4.34
N GLU A 277 -18.01 -12.51 5.01
CA GLU A 277 -18.04 -13.93 4.59
C GLU A 277 -18.85 -14.13 3.31
N ASN A 278 -19.79 -13.24 3.03
CA ASN A 278 -20.72 -13.33 1.92
C ASN A 278 -20.35 -12.38 0.78
N GLU A 279 -20.23 -12.92 -0.43
CA GLU A 279 -20.00 -12.14 -1.65
C GLU A 279 -21.01 -11.01 -1.83
N LYS A 280 -22.29 -11.24 -1.49
CA LYS A 280 -23.33 -10.19 -1.57
C LYS A 280 -23.02 -9.01 -0.66
N GLU A 281 -22.46 -9.25 0.53
CA GLU A 281 -22.13 -8.21 1.49
C GLU A 281 -20.87 -7.44 1.06
N ASN A 282 -19.86 -8.14 0.54
CA ASN A 282 -18.71 -7.50 -0.08
C ASN A 282 -19.09 -6.67 -1.30
N PHE A 283 -20.07 -7.12 -2.10
CA PHE A 283 -20.61 -6.34 -3.20
C PHE A 283 -21.30 -5.06 -2.71
N ARG A 284 -21.97 -5.10 -1.56
CA ARG A 284 -22.55 -3.88 -0.95
C ARG A 284 -21.46 -2.88 -0.56
N LEU A 285 -20.33 -3.35 -0.02
CA LEU A 285 -19.19 -2.47 0.26
C LEU A 285 -18.60 -1.88 -1.03
N PHE A 286 -18.41 -2.67 -2.09
CA PHE A 286 -17.99 -2.12 -3.38
C PHE A 286 -18.93 -1.05 -3.91
N LYS A 287 -20.26 -1.25 -3.82
CA LYS A 287 -21.23 -0.22 -4.23
C LYS A 287 -21.11 1.05 -3.41
N VAL A 288 -20.88 0.95 -2.10
CA VAL A 288 -20.69 2.11 -1.22
C VAL A 288 -19.40 2.85 -1.57
N LEU A 289 -18.29 2.14 -1.75
CA LEU A 289 -17.01 2.74 -2.14
C LEU A 289 -17.11 3.41 -3.52
N ALA A 290 -17.74 2.74 -4.49
CA ALA A 290 -17.97 3.28 -5.82
C ALA A 290 -18.87 4.53 -5.78
N ALA A 291 -19.89 4.55 -4.92
CA ALA A 291 -20.76 5.70 -4.76
C ALA A 291 -20.07 6.88 -4.08
N HIS A 292 -19.22 6.64 -3.08
CA HIS A 292 -18.40 7.68 -2.46
C HIS A 292 -17.42 8.30 -3.47
N ALA A 293 -16.70 7.48 -4.25
CA ALA A 293 -15.82 7.96 -5.30
C ALA A 293 -16.59 8.73 -6.41
N ALA A 294 -17.75 8.22 -6.83
CA ALA A 294 -18.62 8.92 -7.76
C ALA A 294 -19.15 10.24 -7.17
N GLY A 295 -19.43 10.25 -5.86
CA GLY A 295 -19.87 11.41 -5.09
C GLY A 295 -18.83 12.53 -5.07
N GLN A 296 -17.53 12.22 -5.06
CA GLN A 296 -16.47 13.23 -5.17
C GLN A 296 -16.56 14.02 -6.49
N ILE A 297 -16.98 13.35 -7.57
CA ILE A 297 -17.17 13.97 -8.89
C ILE A 297 -18.52 14.69 -8.94
N GLU A 298 -19.59 14.01 -8.53
CA GLU A 298 -20.97 14.51 -8.57
C GLU A 298 -21.16 15.77 -7.71
N PHE A 299 -20.57 15.77 -6.51
CA PHE A 299 -20.65 16.88 -5.55
C PHE A 299 -19.44 17.81 -5.60
N GLN A 300 -18.74 17.81 -6.74
CA GLN A 300 -17.78 18.85 -7.15
C GLN A 300 -16.58 19.04 -6.22
N THR A 301 -16.08 17.98 -5.59
CA THR A 301 -14.84 18.00 -4.78
C THR A 301 -13.63 18.50 -5.58
N TYR A 302 -13.56 18.16 -6.87
CA TYR A 302 -12.46 18.52 -7.77
C TYR A 302 -12.67 19.84 -8.52
N SER A 303 -13.67 20.65 -8.13
CA SER A 303 -13.91 21.94 -8.78
C SER A 303 -12.71 22.88 -8.66
N GLN A 304 -12.50 23.70 -9.69
CA GLN A 304 -11.40 24.65 -9.79
C GLN A 304 -11.97 26.07 -9.97
N ASP A 305 -11.32 27.05 -9.34
CA ASP A 305 -11.63 28.48 -9.46
C ASP A 305 -13.08 28.87 -9.11
N ALA A 306 -13.79 28.01 -8.38
CA ALA A 306 -15.10 28.35 -7.83
C ALA A 306 -14.96 29.52 -6.85
N PRO A 307 -15.87 30.51 -6.87
CA PRO A 307 -15.75 31.72 -6.05
C PRO A 307 -15.66 31.40 -4.56
N GLU A 308 -16.34 30.34 -4.12
CA GLU A 308 -16.34 29.85 -2.73
C GLU A 308 -14.98 29.26 -2.33
N ILE A 309 -14.28 28.56 -3.23
CA ILE A 309 -12.93 28.02 -2.99
C ILE A 309 -11.91 29.17 -2.92
N VAL A 310 -12.07 30.17 -3.78
CA VAL A 310 -11.24 31.39 -3.76
C VAL A 310 -11.49 32.20 -2.47
N ALA A 311 -12.70 32.19 -1.93
CA ALA A 311 -12.96 32.76 -0.61
C ALA A 311 -12.29 31.93 0.51
N ALA A 312 -12.39 30.59 0.43
CA ALA A 312 -11.80 29.69 1.42
C ALA A 312 -10.28 29.82 1.53
N ILE A 313 -9.55 29.98 0.41
CA ILE A 313 -8.09 30.19 0.47
C ILE A 313 -7.73 31.50 1.18
N ALA A 314 -8.51 32.56 0.98
CA ALA A 314 -8.27 33.84 1.63
C ALA A 314 -8.51 33.75 3.15
N GLU A 315 -9.55 33.02 3.56
CA GLU A 315 -9.88 32.80 4.96
C GLU A 315 -8.83 31.94 5.69
N VAL A 316 -8.42 30.81 5.09
CA VAL A 316 -7.38 29.93 5.66
C VAL A 316 -6.05 30.68 5.79
N ARG A 317 -5.66 31.46 4.78
CA ARG A 317 -4.47 32.32 4.84
C ARG A 317 -4.55 33.37 5.95
N ALA A 318 -5.73 33.94 6.17
CA ALA A 318 -5.92 34.92 7.24
C ALA A 318 -5.76 34.28 8.62
N ALA A 319 -6.27 33.07 8.82
CA ALA A 319 -6.17 32.33 10.08
C ALA A 319 -4.72 31.97 10.45
N PHE A 320 -3.91 31.53 9.49
CA PHE A 320 -2.54 31.05 9.77
C PHE A 320 -1.43 32.06 9.46
N ARG A 321 -1.78 33.32 9.13
CA ARG A 321 -0.85 34.39 8.73
C ARG A 321 0.32 34.59 9.70
N HIS A 322 0.05 34.57 11.00
CA HIS A 322 1.01 34.88 12.06
C HIS A 322 2.13 33.83 12.21
N ARG A 323 1.98 32.62 11.66
CA ARG A 323 2.99 31.55 11.76
C ARG A 323 3.99 31.56 10.61
N PHE A 324 3.58 32.00 9.42
CA PHE A 324 4.49 32.17 8.29
C PHE A 324 5.48 33.33 8.51
N GLU A 325 5.15 34.30 9.35
CA GLU A 325 6.08 35.38 9.72
C GLU A 325 7.13 34.94 10.77
N ALA A 326 6.89 33.85 11.51
CA ALA A 326 7.81 33.34 12.53
C ALA A 326 8.87 32.38 11.98
N ASP A 327 8.54 31.61 10.93
CA ASP A 327 9.48 30.67 10.28
C ASP A 327 10.32 31.30 9.15
N ASP A 328 10.04 32.56 8.76
CA ASP A 328 10.62 33.17 7.56
C ASP A 328 11.63 34.30 7.82
N ILE A 329 12.63 34.02 8.67
CA ILE A 329 13.88 34.80 8.71
C ILE A 329 14.87 34.33 7.61
N GLY A 330 14.52 33.32 6.79
CA GLY A 330 15.50 32.62 5.95
C GLY A 330 15.17 32.35 4.48
N SER A 331 13.97 32.60 3.94
CA SER A 331 13.73 32.27 2.52
C SER A 331 12.78 33.22 1.81
N LYS A 332 13.30 34.42 1.49
CA LYS A 332 12.79 35.22 0.37
C LYS A 332 13.12 34.56 -0.98
N GLY A 333 12.44 33.45 -1.26
CA GLY A 333 12.29 32.89 -2.59
C GLY A 333 11.01 33.44 -3.21
N ASN A 334 11.17 34.32 -4.20
CA ASN A 334 10.11 34.85 -5.06
C ASN A 334 9.26 33.68 -5.62
N ARG A 335 8.12 33.35 -4.97
CA ARG A 335 7.14 32.41 -5.51
C ARG A 335 6.42 33.12 -6.64
N ASP A 336 6.89 32.86 -7.86
CA ASP A 336 6.31 33.34 -9.10
C ASP A 336 4.85 32.90 -9.17
N TYR A 337 3.91 33.84 -8.99
CA TYR A 337 2.48 33.59 -9.13
C TYR A 337 2.14 33.50 -10.61
N GLY A 338 2.46 32.35 -11.23
CA GLY A 338 1.74 31.91 -12.41
C GLY A 338 0.24 31.86 -12.10
N VAL A 339 -0.61 32.16 -13.08
CA VAL A 339 -2.07 32.06 -12.99
C VAL A 339 -2.45 30.57 -12.88
N GLU A 340 -2.17 29.97 -11.74
CA GLU A 340 -2.51 28.59 -11.42
C GLU A 340 -3.87 28.55 -10.74
N SER A 341 -4.80 27.83 -11.37
CA SER A 341 -6.15 27.56 -10.88
C SER A 341 -6.17 27.17 -9.40
N VAL A 342 -7.08 27.75 -8.62
CA VAL A 342 -7.26 27.44 -7.20
C VAL A 342 -8.16 26.22 -7.06
N ASN A 343 -7.63 25.16 -6.47
CA ASN A 343 -8.36 23.94 -6.12
C ASN A 343 -8.22 23.66 -4.60
N PHE A 344 -8.92 22.64 -4.10
CA PHE A 344 -8.88 22.30 -2.68
C PHE A 344 -7.46 22.00 -2.16
N LEU A 345 -6.58 21.40 -2.98
CA LEU A 345 -5.18 21.13 -2.61
C LEU A 345 -4.39 22.41 -2.35
N LYS A 346 -4.61 23.43 -3.18
CA LYS A 346 -3.97 24.74 -3.00
C LYS A 346 -4.41 25.40 -1.70
N VAL A 347 -5.67 25.21 -1.30
CA VAL A 347 -6.17 25.68 0.00
C VAL A 347 -5.53 24.92 1.16
N LEU A 348 -5.45 23.59 1.06
CA LEU A 348 -4.82 22.75 2.09
C LEU A 348 -3.31 23.02 2.24
N GLY A 349 -2.64 23.43 1.17
CA GLY A 349 -1.23 23.86 1.20
C GLY A 349 -0.95 25.11 2.04
N GLU A 350 -1.99 25.87 2.42
CA GLU A 350 -1.85 27.06 3.28
C GLU A 350 -1.90 26.70 4.78
N PHE A 351 -2.18 25.45 5.13
CA PHE A 351 -2.15 24.99 6.52
C PHE A 351 -0.70 24.76 7.00
N PRO A 352 -0.40 24.99 8.29
CA PRO A 352 0.96 24.77 8.83
C PRO A 352 1.45 23.33 8.69
N ASN A 353 0.53 22.35 8.74
CA ASN A 353 0.81 20.95 8.43
C ASN A 353 -0.17 20.46 7.37
N THR A 354 0.29 20.45 6.12
CA THR A 354 -0.51 20.05 4.95
C THR A 354 -0.98 18.60 5.02
N ASP A 355 -0.15 17.69 5.56
CA ASP A 355 -0.49 16.26 5.71
C ASP A 355 -1.67 16.07 6.67
N LEU A 356 -1.59 16.74 7.82
CA LEU A 356 -2.66 16.72 8.82
C LEU A 356 -3.96 17.32 8.25
N ALA A 357 -3.84 18.45 7.55
CA ALA A 357 -4.97 19.15 6.95
C ALA A 357 -5.65 18.29 5.87
N LEU A 358 -4.86 17.63 5.01
CA LEU A 358 -5.37 16.72 3.99
C LEU A 358 -6.15 15.56 4.62
N ARG A 359 -5.63 14.97 5.70
CA ARG A 359 -6.28 13.86 6.39
C ARG A 359 -7.61 14.25 7.06
N LEU A 360 -7.63 15.41 7.72
CA LEU A 360 -8.84 15.98 8.30
C LEU A 360 -9.87 16.28 7.21
N PHE A 361 -9.44 16.94 6.13
CA PHE A 361 -10.27 17.29 4.99
C PHE A 361 -10.91 16.06 4.37
N THR A 362 -10.16 15.01 4.07
CA THR A 362 -10.73 13.80 3.46
C THR A 362 -11.78 13.15 4.35
N THR A 363 -11.60 13.18 5.67
CA THR A 363 -12.60 12.62 6.59
C THR A 363 -13.89 13.44 6.57
N ILE A 364 -13.76 14.77 6.62
CA ILE A 364 -14.88 15.73 6.58
C ILE A 364 -15.59 15.67 5.24
N GLU A 365 -14.83 15.64 4.15
CA GLU A 365 -15.34 15.63 2.78
C GLU A 365 -16.08 14.34 2.47
N ASN A 366 -15.57 13.18 2.88
CA ASN A 366 -16.34 11.92 2.78
C ASN A 366 -17.61 11.96 3.66
N GLY A 367 -17.60 12.68 4.79
CA GLY A 367 -18.81 12.94 5.57
C GLY A 367 -19.85 13.77 4.81
N ARG A 368 -19.42 14.85 4.15
CA ARG A 368 -20.28 15.68 3.27
C ARG A 368 -20.87 14.83 2.15
N ILE A 369 -20.04 14.03 1.49
CA ILE A 369 -20.45 13.13 0.42
C ILE A 369 -21.43 12.07 0.93
N ASP A 370 -21.17 11.42 2.07
CA ASP A 370 -22.09 10.45 2.67
C ASP A 370 -23.47 11.08 2.93
N PHE A 371 -23.49 12.29 3.48
CA PHE A 371 -24.72 13.05 3.73
C PHE A 371 -25.47 13.35 2.43
N LEU A 372 -24.81 13.90 1.42
CA LEU A 372 -25.43 14.25 0.14
C LEU A 372 -25.89 13.00 -0.64
N LEU A 373 -25.12 11.91 -0.64
CA LEU A 373 -25.53 10.62 -1.21
C LEU A 373 -26.84 10.13 -0.57
N ARG A 374 -26.96 10.26 0.76
CA ARG A 374 -28.18 9.91 1.47
C ARG A 374 -29.35 10.79 1.05
N GLN A 375 -29.16 12.09 0.84
CA GLN A 375 -30.26 12.96 0.44
C GLN A 375 -30.72 12.72 -0.99
N VAL A 376 -29.77 12.74 -1.94
CA VAL A 376 -30.05 12.66 -3.38
C VAL A 376 -30.46 11.25 -3.79
N TYR A 377 -29.77 10.21 -3.32
CA TYR A 377 -29.95 8.83 -3.77
C TYR A 377 -30.60 7.95 -2.69
N ARG A 378 -31.90 8.08 -2.48
CA ARG A 378 -32.62 7.31 -1.44
C ARG A 378 -32.44 5.79 -1.55
N GLY A 379 -32.21 5.26 -2.76
CA GLY A 379 -31.98 3.83 -3.01
C GLY A 379 -30.69 3.27 -2.39
N ILE A 380 -29.64 4.09 -2.24
CA ILE A 380 -28.35 3.63 -1.69
C ILE A 380 -28.32 3.60 -0.15
N ARG A 381 -29.25 4.30 0.51
CA ARG A 381 -29.28 4.42 1.98
C ARG A 381 -29.15 3.08 2.69
N ARG A 382 -29.82 2.03 2.19
CA ARG A 382 -29.76 0.68 2.75
C ARG A 382 -28.35 0.08 2.74
N ASP A 383 -27.58 0.36 1.71
CA ASP A 383 -26.19 -0.12 1.58
C ASP A 383 -25.24 0.74 2.42
N LEU A 384 -25.46 2.07 2.45
CA LEU A 384 -24.72 2.98 3.34
C LEU A 384 -24.94 2.65 4.81
N ASP A 385 -26.19 2.36 5.22
CA ASP A 385 -26.53 1.96 6.59
C ASP A 385 -25.92 0.61 6.96
N PHE A 386 -25.88 -0.32 6.01
CA PHE A 386 -25.24 -1.63 6.19
C PHE A 386 -23.73 -1.48 6.46
N VAL A 387 -23.03 -0.72 5.60
CA VAL A 387 -21.58 -0.48 5.78
C VAL A 387 -21.32 0.29 7.07
N ARG A 388 -22.10 1.34 7.35
CA ARG A 388 -22.02 2.13 8.59
C ARG A 388 -22.13 1.25 9.84
N GLY A 389 -23.14 0.38 9.92
CA GLY A 389 -23.33 -0.52 11.05
C GLY A 389 -22.10 -1.40 11.31
N ARG A 390 -21.50 -1.94 10.25
CA ARG A 390 -20.31 -2.79 10.36
C ARG A 390 -19.04 -2.03 10.75
N LEU A 391 -18.90 -0.79 10.29
CA LEU A 391 -17.79 0.08 10.69
C LEU A 391 -17.82 0.36 12.19
N ILE A 392 -19.00 0.61 12.76
CA ILE A 392 -19.20 0.82 14.21
C ILE A 392 -18.79 -0.43 15.01
N GLU A 393 -19.26 -1.61 14.60
CA GLU A 393 -18.99 -2.87 15.32
C GLU A 393 -17.50 -3.22 15.43
N ARG A 394 -16.67 -2.75 14.49
CA ARG A 394 -15.23 -3.01 14.45
C ARG A 394 -14.39 -1.86 15.00
N ARG A 395 -15.01 -0.82 15.57
CA ARG A 395 -14.26 0.30 16.16
C ARG A 395 -13.48 -0.15 17.38
N PRO A 396 -12.24 0.37 17.53
CA PRO A 396 -11.46 0.11 18.73
C PRO A 396 -12.11 0.81 19.92
N ASP A 397 -11.84 0.29 21.12
CA ASP A 397 -12.21 1.01 22.32
C ASP A 397 -11.44 2.34 22.39
N ILE A 398 -12.17 3.44 22.62
CA ILE A 398 -11.66 4.81 22.59
C ILE A 398 -10.55 5.01 23.63
N GLU A 399 -10.57 4.22 24.71
CA GLU A 399 -9.57 4.28 25.79
C GLU A 399 -8.20 3.72 25.36
N ASN A 400 -8.16 2.85 24.35
CA ASN A 400 -6.94 2.20 23.87
C ASN A 400 -6.28 2.93 22.69
N ILE A 401 -6.81 4.09 22.29
CA ILE A 401 -6.30 4.86 21.16
C ILE A 401 -5.28 5.89 21.67
N PRO A 402 -4.10 6.01 21.03
CA PRO A 402 -3.17 7.10 21.33
C PRO A 402 -3.86 8.46 21.26
N HIS A 403 -3.59 9.35 22.22
CA HIS A 403 -4.25 10.67 22.30
C HIS A 403 -4.10 11.51 21.03
N GLU A 404 -3.00 11.34 20.29
CA GLU A 404 -2.74 12.01 19.01
C GLU A 404 -3.68 11.54 17.87
N LEU A 405 -4.20 10.32 17.97
CA LEU A 405 -5.10 9.71 16.98
C LEU A 405 -6.58 9.89 17.32
N LEU A 406 -6.88 10.25 18.57
CA LEU A 406 -8.24 10.47 19.07
C LEU A 406 -9.07 11.47 18.22
N PRO A 407 -8.53 12.61 17.76
CA PRO A 407 -9.27 13.56 16.92
C PRO A 407 -9.82 12.91 15.64
N PHE A 408 -8.99 12.08 15.00
CA PHE A 408 -9.32 11.42 13.75
C PHE A 408 -10.40 10.36 13.94
N GLU A 409 -10.27 9.55 15.00
CA GLU A 409 -11.27 8.55 15.32
C GLU A 409 -12.63 9.19 15.62
N LEU A 410 -12.67 10.22 16.47
CA LEU A 410 -13.92 10.90 16.83
C LEU A 410 -14.56 11.57 15.61
N LEU A 411 -13.76 12.28 14.80
CA LEU A 411 -14.22 12.92 13.58
C LEU A 411 -14.81 11.90 12.60
N PHE A 412 -14.17 10.75 12.47
CA PHE A 412 -14.60 9.69 11.56
C PHE A 412 -15.84 8.95 12.06
N GLN A 413 -15.97 8.74 13.37
CA GLN A 413 -17.22 8.24 13.97
C GLN A 413 -18.39 9.19 13.67
N LEU A 414 -18.17 10.50 13.83
CA LEU A 414 -19.19 11.50 13.58
C LEU A 414 -19.53 11.65 12.09
N ALA A 415 -18.51 11.75 11.23
CA ALA A 415 -18.68 12.03 9.80
C ALA A 415 -19.17 10.81 8.99
N ILE A 416 -18.68 9.60 9.30
CA ILE A 416 -18.95 8.41 8.48
C ILE A 416 -19.77 7.36 9.24
N CYS A 417 -19.48 7.13 10.54
CA CYS A 417 -20.24 6.16 11.33
C CYS A 417 -21.63 6.65 11.77
N GLY A 418 -21.99 7.92 11.49
CA GLY A 418 -23.31 8.46 11.83
C GLY A 418 -23.49 8.80 13.31
N GLY A 419 -22.39 8.94 14.05
CA GLY A 419 -22.40 9.37 15.45
C GLY A 419 -21.26 8.74 16.27
N PRO A 420 -20.95 9.32 17.44
CA PRO A 420 -19.93 8.81 18.33
C PRO A 420 -20.46 7.59 19.09
N THR A 421 -19.58 6.65 19.46
CA THR A 421 -19.95 5.57 20.39
C THR A 421 -20.37 6.13 21.75
N THR A 422 -21.09 5.31 22.53
CA THR A 422 -21.58 5.72 23.86
C THR A 422 -20.41 6.07 24.78
N GLU A 423 -19.33 5.31 24.67
CA GLU A 423 -18.06 5.44 25.38
C GLU A 423 -17.36 6.74 24.97
N ALA A 424 -17.22 7.01 23.67
CA ALA A 424 -16.64 8.24 23.16
C ALA A 424 -17.38 9.49 23.66
N ARG A 425 -18.72 9.47 23.66
CA ARG A 425 -19.55 10.56 24.17
C ARG A 425 -19.40 10.76 25.69
N ARG A 426 -19.13 9.68 26.45
CA ARG A 426 -18.90 9.75 27.91
C ARG A 426 -17.50 10.27 28.25
N CYS A 427 -16.48 9.79 27.56
CA CYS A 427 -15.09 10.13 27.85
C CYS A 427 -14.70 11.52 27.32
N TYR A 428 -15.25 11.94 26.18
CA TYR A 428 -14.90 13.19 25.50
C TYR A 428 -16.12 14.07 25.14
N PRO A 429 -17.04 14.39 26.07
CA PRO A 429 -18.30 15.06 25.78
C PRO A 429 -18.12 16.44 25.14
N THR A 430 -17.11 17.21 25.60
CA THR A 430 -16.83 18.55 25.07
C THR A 430 -16.31 18.49 23.64
N VAL A 431 -15.32 17.62 23.38
CA VAL A 431 -14.73 17.45 22.04
C VAL A 431 -15.78 16.96 21.05
N VAL A 432 -16.57 15.95 21.43
CA VAL A 432 -17.66 15.43 20.62
C VAL A 432 -18.66 16.53 20.27
N ARG A 433 -19.09 17.33 21.26
CA ARG A 433 -20.05 18.42 21.04
C ARG A 433 -19.53 19.49 20.08
N GLU A 434 -18.26 19.89 20.22
CA GLU A 434 -17.66 20.88 19.31
C GLU A 434 -17.55 20.34 17.89
N LEU A 435 -17.11 19.08 17.71
CA LEU A 435 -17.07 18.46 16.39
C LEU A 435 -18.47 18.28 15.78
N GLU A 436 -19.46 17.85 16.56
CA GLU A 436 -20.86 17.77 16.10
C GLU A 436 -21.36 19.13 15.59
N GLN A 437 -21.04 20.20 16.32
CA GLN A 437 -21.43 21.56 15.94
C GLN A 437 -20.74 22.02 14.65
N ILE A 438 -19.44 21.75 14.49
CA ILE A 438 -18.72 22.06 13.25
C ILE A 438 -19.35 21.30 12.07
N LEU A 439 -19.54 19.98 12.19
CA LEU A 439 -20.09 19.18 11.10
C LEU A 439 -21.52 19.59 10.74
N PHE A 440 -22.35 19.90 11.74
CA PHE A 440 -23.72 20.38 11.54
C PHE A 440 -23.78 21.71 10.79
N ASN A 441 -22.88 22.64 11.10
CA ASN A 441 -22.89 23.98 10.50
C ASN A 441 -22.38 24.00 9.06
N TYR A 442 -21.44 23.11 8.71
CA TYR A 442 -20.71 23.16 7.44
C TYR A 442 -21.08 22.02 6.48
N ILE A 443 -21.10 20.76 6.91
CA ILE A 443 -21.19 19.63 5.96
C ILE A 443 -22.54 18.88 5.97
N LEU A 444 -23.33 18.96 7.06
CA LEU A 444 -24.64 18.30 7.16
C LEU A 444 -25.78 19.18 6.62
N ARG A 445 -25.56 19.80 5.46
CA ARG A 445 -26.51 20.67 4.75
C ARG A 445 -26.69 20.22 3.31
N GLU A 446 -27.89 20.43 2.76
CA GLU A 446 -28.20 20.01 1.37
C GLU A 446 -27.45 20.85 0.32
N ASP A 447 -27.03 22.07 0.69
CA ASP A 447 -26.29 23.01 -0.15
C ASP A 447 -24.78 23.02 0.15
N ALA A 448 -24.28 22.11 1.00
CA ALA A 448 -22.87 22.08 1.39
C ALA A 448 -21.94 21.80 0.21
N THR A 449 -20.94 22.66 0.06
CA THR A 449 -19.92 22.62 -1.00
C THR A 449 -18.58 22.10 -0.47
N VAL A 450 -17.62 21.88 -1.38
CA VAL A 450 -16.24 21.55 -0.98
C VAL A 450 -15.57 22.69 -0.20
N ALA A 451 -15.98 23.94 -0.42
CA ALA A 451 -15.50 25.08 0.35
C ALA A 451 -15.91 24.97 1.83
N ASP A 452 -17.13 24.52 2.11
CA ASP A 452 -17.58 24.27 3.48
C ASP A 452 -16.76 23.17 4.17
N SER A 453 -16.39 22.11 3.45
CA SER A 453 -15.47 21.08 3.96
C SER A 453 -14.08 21.65 4.28
N LEU A 454 -13.56 22.59 3.47
CA LEU A 454 -12.28 23.26 3.72
C LEU A 454 -12.34 24.15 4.98
N ILE A 455 -13.42 24.91 5.16
CA ILE A 455 -13.61 25.75 6.35
C ILE A 455 -13.85 24.90 7.61
N ALA A 456 -14.61 23.81 7.51
CA ALA A 456 -14.74 22.84 8.60
C ALA A 456 -13.37 22.24 8.97
N THR A 457 -12.54 21.93 7.97
CA THR A 457 -11.16 21.44 8.20
C THR A 457 -10.33 22.46 8.97
N ARG A 458 -10.42 23.76 8.62
CA ARG A 458 -9.78 24.85 9.37
C ARG A 458 -10.19 24.83 10.84
N HIS A 459 -11.49 24.81 11.13
CA HIS A 459 -11.99 24.82 12.50
C HIS A 459 -11.57 23.59 13.32
N VAL A 460 -11.61 22.39 12.71
CA VAL A 460 -11.15 21.18 13.39
C VAL A 460 -9.63 21.23 13.63
N TYR A 461 -8.87 21.73 12.66
CA TYR A 461 -7.42 21.90 12.79
C TYR A 461 -7.06 22.87 13.93
N GLU A 462 -7.69 24.05 13.98
CA GLU A 462 -7.52 25.02 15.08
C GLU A 462 -7.87 24.38 16.43
N PHE A 463 -9.00 23.67 16.51
CA PHE A 463 -9.47 23.06 17.76
C PHE A 463 -8.50 22.03 18.36
N PHE A 464 -7.77 21.27 17.53
CA PHE A 464 -6.87 20.20 18.00
C PHE A 464 -5.39 20.58 18.03
N VAL A 465 -4.97 21.51 17.17
CA VAL A 465 -3.55 21.90 17.05
C VAL A 465 -3.25 23.19 17.80
N GLU A 466 -4.25 24.05 18.05
CA GLU A 466 -4.04 25.37 18.67
C GLU A 466 -4.48 25.48 20.12
N GLN A 467 -4.88 24.38 20.79
CA GLN A 467 -5.03 24.45 22.24
C GLN A 467 -3.67 24.60 22.90
N PRO A 468 -3.44 25.66 23.70
CA PRO A 468 -2.22 25.78 24.47
C PRO A 468 -2.15 24.60 25.44
N SER A 469 -1.03 23.90 25.45
CA SER A 469 -0.69 22.90 26.44
C SER A 469 -1.01 23.44 27.84
N ARG A 470 -2.10 22.96 28.45
CA ARG A 470 -2.47 23.27 29.85
C ARG A 470 -1.41 22.81 30.87
N ALA A 471 -0.34 22.16 30.42
CA ALA A 471 0.80 21.74 31.24
C ALA A 471 1.70 22.91 31.67
N ASP A 472 1.76 24.01 30.90
CA ASP A 472 2.69 25.11 31.19
C ASP A 472 2.13 26.14 32.20
N ALA A 473 0.82 26.11 32.49
CA ALA A 473 0.16 27.05 33.40
C ALA A 473 0.24 26.64 34.89
N GLN A 474 0.81 25.48 35.23
CA GLN A 474 0.99 25.04 36.63
C GLN A 474 2.44 25.12 37.12
N SER A 475 3.39 25.47 36.24
CA SER A 475 4.81 25.59 36.60
C SER A 475 5.25 27.01 36.99
N GLU A 476 4.43 28.04 36.77
CA GLU A 476 4.86 29.44 37.00
C GLU A 476 4.51 30.02 38.38
N GLU A 477 3.79 29.31 39.26
CA GLU A 477 3.44 29.84 40.60
C GLU A 477 4.37 29.41 41.75
N THR A 478 5.56 28.83 41.48
CA THR A 478 6.43 28.34 42.57
C THR A 478 7.86 28.86 42.66
N ASN A 479 8.27 29.88 41.91
CA ASN A 479 9.59 30.48 42.09
C ASN A 479 9.56 32.01 42.17
N GLU A 480 8.89 32.53 43.19
CA GLU A 480 9.34 33.78 43.81
C GLU A 480 10.36 33.46 44.91
N SER A 481 11.39 34.30 44.97
CA SER A 481 12.42 34.49 46.03
C SER A 481 13.78 33.79 45.85
N GLY A 482 14.79 34.61 45.54
CA GLY A 482 16.21 34.23 45.55
C GLY A 482 17.10 35.27 44.85
N GLU A 483 17.44 36.34 45.58
CA GLU A 483 18.29 37.46 45.17
C GLU A 483 19.72 37.08 44.74
N GLY A 484 20.29 37.87 43.83
CA GLY A 484 21.60 38.50 44.05
C GLY A 484 22.79 38.06 43.18
N GLY A 485 23.41 39.03 42.50
CA GLY A 485 24.87 39.04 42.30
C GLY A 485 25.38 39.31 40.89
N ASP A 486 25.77 40.57 40.64
CA ASP A 486 26.62 41.02 39.53
C ASP A 486 27.95 40.24 39.44
N THR A 487 28.48 40.05 38.22
CA THR A 487 29.80 40.57 37.80
C THR A 487 30.08 40.33 36.32
N ALA A 488 30.78 41.31 35.75
CA ALA A 488 31.11 41.44 34.34
C ALA A 488 32.44 40.80 33.94
N ASP A 489 32.56 40.62 32.62
CA ASP A 489 33.73 40.86 31.77
C ASP A 489 34.69 39.69 31.45
N GLY A 490 35.00 39.53 30.15
CA GLY A 490 36.11 38.68 29.69
C GLY A 490 35.98 37.89 28.37
N SER A 491 35.72 38.59 27.26
CA SER A 491 36.26 38.34 25.89
C SER A 491 36.52 36.92 25.32
N ALA A 492 35.87 36.70 24.17
CA ALA A 492 36.37 36.08 22.93
C ALA A 492 36.54 34.55 22.83
N SER A 493 35.70 33.91 22.00
CA SER A 493 36.11 33.40 20.67
C SER A 493 34.95 32.62 20.03
N LEU A 494 34.76 32.87 18.74
CA LEU A 494 33.88 32.15 17.83
C LEU A 494 34.09 30.63 17.92
N THR A 495 33.01 29.89 18.11
CA THR A 495 32.88 28.51 17.64
C THR A 495 31.39 28.26 17.42
N GLU A 496 30.99 28.21 16.15
CA GLU A 496 29.65 27.77 15.76
C GLU A 496 29.44 26.34 16.26
N PRO A 497 28.39 26.05 17.06
CA PRO A 497 27.99 24.68 17.31
C PRO A 497 27.09 24.24 16.16
N ASP A 498 27.69 23.47 15.27
CA ASP A 498 27.03 22.63 14.27
C ASP A 498 26.05 21.70 15.01
N SER A 499 24.78 22.12 15.05
CA SER A 499 23.69 21.41 15.70
C SER A 499 22.56 21.23 14.70
N GLN A 500 22.82 20.36 13.72
CA GLN A 500 21.77 19.62 13.02
C GLN A 500 21.10 18.66 14.02
N GLN A 501 20.32 19.20 14.97
CA GLN A 501 19.31 18.40 15.66
C GLN A 501 18.15 18.20 14.71
N ASN A 502 18.25 17.09 13.98
CA ASN A 502 17.20 16.49 13.18
C ASN A 502 15.97 16.28 14.07
N SER A 503 15.09 17.28 14.12
CA SER A 503 13.82 17.21 14.85
C SER A 503 12.85 16.37 14.02
N GLN A 504 13.11 15.06 13.96
CA GLN A 504 12.17 14.10 13.41
C GLN A 504 10.96 14.07 14.35
N ARG A 505 9.95 14.86 14.03
CA ARG A 505 8.61 14.70 14.59
C ARG A 505 8.15 13.26 14.34
N PRO A 506 7.54 12.58 15.32
CA PRO A 506 7.14 11.19 15.18
C PRO A 506 6.16 11.03 14.01
N ARG A 507 6.45 10.10 13.09
CA ARG A 507 5.51 9.65 12.07
C ARG A 507 4.38 8.92 12.79
N ILE A 508 3.17 9.48 12.72
CA ILE A 508 1.96 8.89 13.28
C ILE A 508 1.52 7.78 12.32
N GLU A 509 1.72 6.51 12.69
CA GLU A 509 1.23 5.36 11.92
C GLU A 509 -0.32 5.29 11.98
N VAL A 510 -0.95 5.29 10.81
CA VAL A 510 -2.40 5.37 10.63
C VAL A 510 -3.01 3.96 10.47
N ARG A 511 -4.21 3.77 11.03
CA ARG A 511 -5.02 2.56 10.84
C ARG A 511 -5.61 2.51 9.42
N ASP A 512 -5.44 1.38 8.74
CA ASP A 512 -6.04 1.11 7.42
C ASP A 512 -7.55 0.95 7.52
N ASP A 513 -8.28 1.96 7.06
CA ASP A 513 -9.72 1.98 7.00
C ASP A 513 -10.17 2.04 5.54
N PRO A 514 -11.27 1.39 5.12
CA PRO A 514 -11.66 1.37 3.70
C PRO A 514 -11.90 2.77 3.10
N PHE A 515 -12.08 3.81 3.91
CA PHE A 515 -12.26 5.18 3.44
C PHE A 515 -10.96 6.01 3.49
N SER A 516 -9.89 5.52 4.14
CA SER A 516 -8.57 6.16 4.10
C SER A 516 -7.88 5.97 2.75
N MET A 517 -8.40 5.09 1.89
CA MET A 517 -7.86 4.80 0.54
C MET A 517 -7.81 6.03 -0.39
N TRP A 518 -8.64 7.05 -0.16
CA TRP A 518 -8.58 8.31 -0.90
C TRP A 518 -7.60 9.34 -0.32
N ASN A 519 -7.02 9.10 0.88
CA ASN A 519 -5.90 9.89 1.41
C ASN A 519 -4.57 9.50 0.75
N THR A 520 -4.37 8.20 0.53
CA THR A 520 -3.08 7.62 0.15
C THR A 520 -2.65 7.96 -1.28
N GLY A 521 -3.61 8.40 -2.10
CA GLY A 521 -3.39 8.73 -3.51
C GLY A 521 -2.54 9.95 -3.82
N GLN A 522 -2.24 10.77 -2.81
CA GLN A 522 -1.44 12.00 -2.98
C GLN A 522 -0.18 12.03 -2.09
N GLN A 523 0.03 11.00 -1.28
CA GLN A 523 1.14 10.89 -0.34
C GLN A 523 1.92 9.59 -0.47
N GLN A 524 1.97 9.00 -1.66
CA GLN A 524 3.11 8.18 -1.97
C GLN A 524 4.33 9.09 -2.21
N GLU A 525 4.95 9.52 -1.11
CA GLU A 525 6.42 9.47 -1.09
C GLU A 525 6.76 8.05 -1.52
N ILE A 526 7.39 7.94 -2.69
CA ILE A 526 8.08 6.76 -3.25
C ILE A 526 7.74 5.51 -2.43
N ASN A 527 6.70 4.79 -2.83
CA ASN A 527 6.47 3.49 -2.23
C ASN A 527 7.72 2.64 -2.54
N PRO A 528 8.55 2.26 -1.55
CA PRO A 528 9.70 1.42 -1.82
C PRO A 528 9.30 0.07 -2.42
N ASP A 529 8.00 -0.28 -2.42
CA ASP A 529 7.44 -1.53 -2.90
C ASP A 529 7.69 -1.81 -4.40
N GLN A 530 7.59 -0.83 -5.30
CA GLN A 530 7.93 -1.06 -6.72
C GLN A 530 9.43 -1.20 -6.92
N ASP A 531 10.19 -0.40 -6.18
CA ASP A 531 11.65 -0.41 -6.22
C ASP A 531 12.19 -1.73 -5.63
N ILE A 532 11.47 -2.36 -4.70
CA ILE A 532 11.80 -3.67 -4.11
C ILE A 532 11.35 -4.82 -5.01
N PHE A 533 10.17 -4.76 -5.62
CA PHE A 533 9.70 -5.77 -6.59
C PHE A 533 10.68 -5.87 -7.79
N ASN A 534 11.12 -4.73 -8.32
CA ASN A 534 12.15 -4.65 -9.36
C ASN A 534 13.55 -5.10 -8.88
N ARG A 535 13.91 -4.84 -7.61
CA ARG A 535 15.17 -5.35 -7.01
C ARG A 535 15.16 -6.87 -6.77
N LEU A 536 14.01 -7.47 -6.54
CA LEU A 536 13.84 -8.90 -6.25
C LEU A 536 13.76 -9.77 -7.51
N HIS A 537 13.19 -9.24 -8.60
CA HIS A 537 12.93 -9.97 -9.85
C HIS A 537 13.90 -9.66 -11.00
N GLY A 538 14.91 -8.81 -10.75
CA GLY A 538 15.90 -8.40 -11.75
C GLY A 538 15.36 -7.31 -12.66
N PRO A 539 16.23 -6.57 -13.36
CA PRO A 539 15.80 -5.46 -14.20
C PRO A 539 14.99 -5.98 -15.38
N GLU A 540 13.68 -5.69 -15.39
CA GLU A 540 12.88 -5.82 -16.59
C GLU A 540 13.44 -4.88 -17.68
N THR A 541 13.33 -5.30 -18.94
CA THR A 541 13.69 -4.49 -20.10
C THR A 541 13.07 -3.09 -19.98
N PRO A 542 13.81 -2.01 -20.28
CA PRO A 542 13.30 -0.65 -20.12
C PRO A 542 11.99 -0.50 -20.88
N GLU A 543 10.94 -0.11 -20.16
CA GLU A 543 9.64 0.14 -20.74
C GLU A 543 9.75 1.20 -21.85
N GLN A 544 8.94 1.03 -22.90
CA GLN A 544 8.89 2.02 -23.97
C GLN A 544 8.12 3.26 -23.49
N ASP A 545 8.78 4.41 -23.51
CA ASP A 545 8.18 5.69 -23.11
C ASP A 545 6.91 6.01 -23.94
N LEU A 546 5.93 6.63 -23.27
CA LEU A 546 4.71 7.14 -23.91
C LEU A 546 4.96 8.52 -24.51
N ASP A 547 4.57 8.69 -25.78
CA ASP A 547 4.57 10.02 -26.40
C ASP A 547 3.30 10.81 -25.99
N LYS A 548 3.34 12.14 -26.12
CA LYS A 548 2.17 13.00 -25.80
C LYS A 548 0.96 12.62 -26.67
N GLY A 549 -0.07 12.07 -26.03
CA GLY A 549 -1.33 11.66 -26.68
C GLY A 549 -1.47 10.14 -26.87
N ASP A 550 -0.47 9.36 -26.49
CA ASP A 550 -0.56 7.90 -26.48
C ASP A 550 -1.47 7.40 -25.35
N ARG A 551 -2.18 6.28 -25.60
CA ARG A 551 -2.97 5.59 -24.58
C ARG A 551 -2.43 4.18 -24.38
N ALA A 552 -2.13 3.80 -23.14
CA ALA A 552 -1.68 2.45 -22.83
C ALA A 552 -2.82 1.60 -22.26
N PHE A 553 -2.90 0.35 -22.71
CA PHE A 553 -3.84 -0.65 -22.23
C PHE A 553 -3.06 -1.90 -21.84
N TYR A 554 -3.39 -2.50 -20.71
CA TYR A 554 -2.78 -3.77 -20.27
C TYR A 554 -3.73 -4.93 -20.54
N TYR A 555 -3.21 -6.00 -21.14
CA TYR A 555 -3.93 -7.22 -21.47
C TYR A 555 -3.25 -8.44 -20.85
N ASP A 556 -4.05 -9.45 -20.55
CA ASP A 556 -3.57 -10.76 -20.15
C ASP A 556 -2.94 -11.48 -21.35
N GLU A 557 -1.76 -12.07 -21.16
CA GLU A 557 -1.05 -12.80 -22.21
C GLU A 557 -1.09 -14.31 -21.95
N TRP A 558 -1.44 -15.10 -22.96
CA TRP A 558 -1.41 -16.56 -22.83
C TRP A 558 0.03 -17.06 -22.90
N ASP A 559 0.51 -17.66 -21.81
CA ASP A 559 1.83 -18.28 -21.78
C ASP A 559 1.71 -19.79 -22.04
N ARG A 560 2.23 -20.24 -23.18
CA ARG A 560 2.17 -21.65 -23.60
C ARG A 560 2.91 -22.60 -22.64
N GLU A 561 3.98 -22.15 -22.01
CA GLU A 561 4.76 -22.99 -21.09
C GLU A 561 4.06 -23.08 -19.73
N LEU A 562 3.47 -21.98 -19.27
CA LEU A 562 2.63 -21.98 -18.07
C LEU A 562 1.33 -22.77 -18.29
N GLY A 563 0.78 -22.72 -19.50
CA GLY A 563 -0.56 -23.23 -19.79
C GLY A 563 -1.65 -22.41 -19.10
N ASP A 564 -1.36 -21.12 -18.85
CA ASP A 564 -2.24 -20.17 -18.19
C ASP A 564 -1.98 -18.75 -18.70
N TYR A 565 -2.89 -17.83 -18.42
CA TYR A 565 -2.72 -16.41 -18.68
C TYR A 565 -1.83 -15.76 -17.63
N ARG A 566 -0.87 -14.95 -18.08
CA ARG A 566 -0.17 -13.96 -17.26
C ARG A 566 -1.01 -12.68 -17.21
N THR A 567 -1.37 -12.22 -16.03
CA THR A 567 -2.28 -11.09 -15.89
C THR A 567 -1.59 -9.75 -16.14
N ARG A 568 -2.24 -8.87 -16.92
CA ARG A 568 -1.71 -7.53 -17.29
C ARG A 568 -0.27 -7.53 -17.85
N TRP A 569 0.15 -8.64 -18.45
CA TRP A 569 1.54 -8.82 -18.90
C TRP A 569 1.86 -8.06 -20.19
N CYS A 570 0.87 -7.87 -21.06
CA CYS A 570 1.06 -7.17 -22.32
C CYS A 570 0.59 -5.72 -22.24
N ARG A 571 1.48 -4.76 -22.49
CA ARG A 571 1.14 -3.35 -22.66
C ARG A 571 0.96 -3.03 -24.15
N VAL A 572 -0.24 -2.63 -24.52
CA VAL A 572 -0.59 -2.16 -25.86
C VAL A 572 -0.67 -0.64 -25.82
N ILE A 573 0.20 0.03 -26.56
CA ILE A 573 0.22 1.48 -26.70
C ILE A 573 -0.54 1.85 -27.98
N GLU A 574 -1.72 2.44 -27.83
CA GLU A 574 -2.46 3.07 -28.91
C GLU A 574 -1.79 4.40 -29.26
N ARG A 575 -1.18 4.44 -30.45
CA ARG A 575 -0.59 5.64 -31.03
C ARG A 575 -1.46 6.16 -32.16
N SER A 576 -1.75 7.46 -32.14
CA SER A 576 -2.42 8.12 -33.27
C SER A 576 -1.47 8.22 -34.46
N GLY A 577 -1.67 7.38 -35.47
CA GLY A 577 -0.83 7.37 -36.68
C GLY A 577 -0.98 8.67 -37.49
N ALA A 578 0.14 9.24 -37.94
CA ALA A 578 0.13 10.31 -38.93
C ALA A 578 -0.48 9.80 -40.25
N ARG A 579 -1.39 10.55 -40.86
CA ARG A 579 -1.97 10.20 -42.16
C ARG A 579 -0.87 10.22 -43.23
N GLY A 580 -0.43 9.04 -43.67
CA GLY A 580 0.59 8.87 -44.70
C GLY A 580 0.10 9.22 -46.11
N SER A 581 1.04 9.39 -47.04
CA SER A 581 0.73 9.65 -48.45
C SER A 581 0.24 8.38 -49.17
N ARG A 582 -0.70 8.55 -50.10
CA ARG A 582 -1.26 7.45 -50.90
C ARG A 582 -0.19 6.70 -51.71
N GLY A 583 0.88 7.39 -52.11
CA GLY A 583 2.01 6.83 -52.85
C GLY A 583 2.83 5.79 -52.07
N PHE A 584 2.92 5.90 -50.75
CA PHE A 584 3.56 4.86 -49.92
C PHE A 584 2.79 3.54 -50.01
N VAL A 585 1.46 3.60 -49.96
CA VAL A 585 0.59 2.42 -50.04
C VAL A 585 0.72 1.72 -51.40
N GLU A 586 0.78 2.48 -52.48
CA GLU A 586 0.95 1.94 -53.84
C GLU A 586 2.32 1.28 -54.02
N LEU A 587 3.39 1.90 -53.49
CA LEU A 587 4.74 1.36 -53.53
C LEU A 587 4.86 0.06 -52.72
N VAL A 588 4.30 0.02 -51.51
CA VAL A 588 4.28 -1.18 -50.66
C VAL A 588 3.44 -2.29 -51.30
N ARG A 589 2.27 -1.97 -51.87
CA ARG A 589 1.43 -2.94 -52.60
C ARG A 589 2.14 -3.51 -53.82
N GLY A 590 2.88 -2.69 -54.56
CA GLY A 590 3.70 -3.16 -55.69
C GLY A 590 4.85 -4.06 -55.23
N ARG A 591 5.63 -3.61 -54.24
CA ARG A 591 6.81 -4.34 -53.72
C ARG A 591 6.45 -5.68 -53.08
N TYR A 592 5.35 -5.76 -52.35
CA TYR A 592 4.95 -6.95 -51.59
C TYR A 592 3.72 -7.66 -52.14
N ALA A 593 3.37 -7.44 -53.42
CA ALA A 593 2.18 -8.03 -54.06
C ALA A 593 2.09 -9.56 -53.88
N GLY A 594 3.22 -10.26 -53.99
CA GLY A 594 3.30 -11.71 -53.79
C GLY A 594 2.99 -12.14 -52.35
N VAL A 595 3.56 -11.44 -51.36
CA VAL A 595 3.32 -11.72 -49.92
C VAL A 595 1.87 -11.43 -49.56
N ILE A 596 1.33 -10.31 -50.02
CA ILE A 596 -0.08 -9.93 -49.80
C ILE A 596 -1.03 -10.98 -50.39
N SER A 597 -0.69 -11.54 -51.55
CA SER A 597 -1.48 -12.60 -52.19
C SER A 597 -1.41 -13.91 -51.41
N SER A 598 -0.23 -14.28 -50.89
CA SER A 598 -0.04 -15.47 -50.05
C SER A 598 -0.81 -15.38 -48.73
N ILE A 599 -0.71 -14.25 -48.02
CA ILE A 599 -1.46 -14.01 -46.78
C ILE A 599 -2.96 -14.09 -47.04
N ARG A 600 -3.44 -13.46 -48.11
CA ARG A 600 -4.86 -13.52 -48.49
C ARG A 600 -5.34 -14.94 -48.76
N TYR A 601 -4.53 -15.73 -49.46
CA TYR A 601 -4.83 -17.13 -49.74
C TYR A 601 -4.90 -17.97 -48.45
N GLN A 602 -3.98 -17.76 -47.50
CA GLN A 602 -4.02 -18.44 -46.20
C GLN A 602 -5.24 -18.03 -45.36
N PHE A 603 -5.62 -16.76 -45.34
CA PHE A 603 -6.86 -16.32 -44.67
C PHE A 603 -8.13 -16.85 -45.35
N GLN A 604 -8.09 -17.06 -46.67
CA GLN A 604 -9.19 -17.72 -47.40
C GLN A 604 -9.29 -19.21 -47.05
N LEU A 605 -8.17 -19.89 -46.85
CA LEU A 605 -8.11 -21.27 -46.37
C LEU A 605 -8.57 -21.42 -44.91
N MET A 606 -8.36 -20.40 -44.06
CA MET A 606 -8.83 -20.39 -42.68
C MET A 606 -10.31 -20.03 -42.51
N ARG A 607 -11.04 -19.71 -43.59
CA ARG A 607 -12.49 -19.57 -43.49
C ARG A 607 -13.09 -20.97 -43.28
N PRO A 608 -13.84 -21.21 -42.18
CA PRO A 608 -14.57 -22.46 -42.04
C PRO A 608 -15.49 -22.65 -43.26
N GLU A 609 -15.61 -23.90 -43.72
CA GLU A 609 -16.55 -24.27 -44.77
C GLU A 609 -17.96 -23.83 -44.36
N ASN A 610 -18.42 -22.73 -44.97
CA ASN A 610 -19.77 -22.17 -44.96
C ASN A 610 -20.61 -22.41 -43.68
N LEU A 611 -20.69 -21.39 -42.82
CA LEU A 611 -21.84 -21.22 -41.94
C LEU A 611 -23.11 -21.26 -42.79
N ARG A 612 -23.85 -22.37 -42.74
CA ARG A 612 -25.14 -22.51 -43.40
C ARG A 612 -26.15 -21.69 -42.60
N ARG A 613 -26.61 -20.58 -43.15
CA ARG A 613 -27.75 -19.82 -42.57
C ARG A 613 -28.97 -20.72 -42.55
N ILE A 614 -29.43 -21.08 -41.35
CA ILE A 614 -30.69 -21.78 -41.10
C ILE A 614 -31.69 -20.70 -40.67
N ARG A 615 -32.87 -20.67 -41.31
CA ARG A 615 -33.94 -19.69 -41.04
C ARG A 615 -35.06 -20.35 -40.24
N GLY A 616 -35.80 -19.55 -39.47
CA GLY A 616 -36.94 -20.04 -38.68
C GLY A 616 -36.59 -20.66 -37.34
N GLU A 617 -35.35 -20.52 -36.87
CA GLU A 617 -34.98 -20.87 -35.49
C GLU A 617 -35.51 -19.81 -34.52
N ILE A 618 -35.88 -20.26 -33.32
CA ILE A 618 -36.44 -19.38 -32.27
C ILE A 618 -35.35 -18.48 -31.66
N ASP A 619 -34.09 -18.91 -31.74
CA ASP A 619 -32.94 -18.20 -31.18
C ASP A 619 -31.79 -18.15 -32.20
N GLY A 620 -31.13 -16.99 -32.29
CA GLY A 620 -30.10 -16.73 -33.31
C GLY A 620 -29.46 -15.36 -33.17
N GLU A 621 -28.29 -15.18 -33.78
CA GLU A 621 -27.51 -13.93 -33.71
C GLU A 621 -28.18 -12.77 -34.49
N ASP A 622 -29.02 -13.07 -35.49
CA ASP A 622 -29.70 -12.10 -36.35
C ASP A 622 -31.22 -12.34 -36.37
N TYR A 623 -32.02 -11.26 -36.46
CA TYR A 623 -33.48 -11.33 -36.59
C TYR A 623 -33.92 -11.76 -38.01
N ASP A 624 -34.89 -12.67 -38.11
CA ASP A 624 -35.53 -13.01 -39.38
C ASP A 624 -36.59 -11.97 -39.76
N LEU A 625 -36.15 -10.92 -40.48
CA LEU A 625 -37.00 -9.81 -40.92
C LEU A 625 -38.20 -10.29 -41.75
N GLN A 626 -38.06 -11.40 -42.48
CA GLN A 626 -39.11 -11.92 -43.34
C GLN A 626 -40.28 -12.47 -42.51
N ALA A 627 -39.98 -13.22 -41.45
CA ALA A 627 -40.98 -13.74 -40.52
C ALA A 627 -41.73 -12.61 -39.80
N VAL A 628 -41.04 -11.52 -39.45
CA VAL A 628 -41.66 -10.32 -38.84
C VAL A 628 -42.59 -9.62 -39.83
N ILE A 629 -42.18 -9.48 -41.09
CA ILE A 629 -43.00 -8.87 -42.15
C ILE A 629 -44.24 -9.73 -42.41
N ASP A 630 -44.07 -11.05 -42.50
CA ASP A 630 -45.18 -11.98 -42.72
C ASP A 630 -46.17 -11.94 -41.56
N TYR A 631 -45.70 -11.94 -40.30
CA TYR A 631 -46.56 -11.77 -39.13
C TYR A 631 -47.32 -10.43 -39.15
N ALA A 632 -46.65 -9.33 -39.53
CA ALA A 632 -47.29 -8.02 -39.61
C ALA A 632 -48.33 -7.93 -40.75
N LEU A 633 -48.08 -8.60 -41.88
CA LEU A 633 -49.03 -8.74 -42.98
C LEU A 633 -50.22 -9.61 -42.58
N ASP A 634 -49.97 -10.73 -41.90
CA ASP A 634 -51.00 -11.66 -41.48
C ASP A 634 -51.94 -10.98 -40.48
N LYS A 635 -51.40 -10.24 -39.50
CA LYS A 635 -52.17 -9.41 -38.56
C LYS A 635 -53.00 -8.32 -39.26
N ARG A 636 -52.46 -7.68 -40.31
CA ARG A 636 -53.23 -6.71 -41.11
C ARG A 636 -54.34 -7.36 -41.93
N SER A 637 -54.18 -8.61 -42.33
CA SER A 637 -55.14 -9.31 -43.19
C SER A 637 -56.25 -10.04 -42.42
N THR A 638 -55.97 -10.51 -41.19
CA THR A 638 -56.90 -11.31 -40.38
C THR A 638 -57.71 -10.49 -39.36
N GLY A 639 -57.41 -9.21 -39.16
CA GLY A 639 -58.28 -8.29 -38.41
C GLY A 639 -58.49 -8.63 -36.93
N LEU A 640 -57.48 -9.23 -36.27
CA LEU A 640 -57.39 -9.35 -34.80
C LEU A 640 -56.18 -8.58 -34.25
#